data_AF-A0A401PBY3-F1
#
_entry.id   AF-A0A401PBY3-F1
#
_cell.length_a   1.000
_cell.length_b   1.000
_cell.length_c   1.000
_cell.angle_alpha   90.00
_cell.angle_beta   90.00
_cell.angle_gamma   90.00
#
_symmetry.space_group_name_H-M   'P 1'
#
loop_
_entity.id
_entity.type
_entity.pdbx_description
1 polymer ?
#
loop_
_entity_poly.entity_id
_entity_poly.type
_entity_poly.pdbx_seq_one_letter_code
_entity_poly.pdbx_strand_id
1 'polypeptide(L)'
;MVQTYMSVKELKETLQINGSMYLNVYFANSVREELAGAATWPWDKEALSYLGGVVLSPSYYGRPGHTNTMIHELGHILGLYHVFKGVSEKESCDDPCRETIPSMETGDLCADTAPTPKNKLCRDPDPVNDTCGQMQYHGTPFDNYMSYTDDSCTNKFTPNQVARMHCYLDLVYQGWIQSKKPSPISMAPDVIRQTVNSVTIHWLPPISGMLYEREVGNLCGDCDEDGKFYQYAHSAASTRICDASGYWTPEEAVGSPDVEGPCEPSLRAWSPELHLYHMNMTVPCPQPDGCMLELHFAHPVVADSLSVWVTYLSAGSDRTISNVAILTSDGEDIQLGGPYHTFCDIPLTIKVNVKKKVVGVKIYTFDEKLELDAVLLKSKCQDPLCTKCKTLKYKIVREPPFQEGRTVTVTQMERTFTDWEVAPGRVYSYQVKVAAGSTSSELTPPLVYVHGNPFCGDERVERKLGEECDDGNLLDGDGCSRKCKKEENFYCIGEPSLCYVYDGDGVCEEFERRSSIRDCGFPTPEGFTDEWAAQAFTSHQDERCPVKVVTGHPATTKVCQTEFLDVNDGLSQYAWFPCTVPFYTVSAWDFNKHDSYHNSDAENKLWLKVSFDHPGVASSILIYLSADGTTLYDQQRKSMTVQLIDTSGHNHTLGMYAPTGCQAATSNRFLP
;
A
#
# COMPACT_ATOMS: atom_id res chain seq x y z
N MET A 1 -32.33 -32.01 -1.97
CA MET A 1 -31.48 -31.43 -3.04
C MET A 1 -30.29 -30.82 -2.32
N VAL A 2 -29.10 -31.42 -2.46
CA VAL A 2 -27.87 -30.82 -1.93
C VAL A 2 -27.53 -29.70 -2.90
N GLN A 3 -27.67 -28.44 -2.49
CA GLN A 3 -27.18 -27.30 -3.26
C GLN A 3 -25.66 -27.38 -3.25
N THR A 4 -25.06 -27.69 -4.40
CA THR A 4 -23.62 -27.61 -4.63
C THR A 4 -23.26 -26.14 -4.75
N TYR A 5 -22.56 -25.61 -3.76
CA TYR A 5 -21.96 -24.28 -3.83
C TYR A 5 -20.67 -24.36 -4.64
N MET A 6 -20.41 -23.35 -5.45
CA MET A 6 -19.24 -23.23 -6.33
C MET A 6 -18.60 -21.86 -6.07
N SER A 7 -17.28 -21.79 -6.00
CA SER A 7 -16.57 -20.53 -5.86
C SER A 7 -16.60 -19.72 -7.16
N VAL A 8 -16.34 -18.41 -7.08
CA VAL A 8 -16.24 -17.56 -8.29
C VAL A 8 -15.09 -18.03 -9.18
N LYS A 9 -13.97 -18.47 -8.60
CA LYS A 9 -12.80 -19.01 -9.31
C LYS A 9 -13.18 -20.28 -10.09
N GLU A 10 -13.82 -21.25 -9.43
CA GLU A 10 -14.29 -22.49 -10.05
C GLU A 10 -15.30 -22.23 -11.19
N LEU A 11 -16.21 -21.26 -11.03
CA LEU A 11 -17.17 -20.89 -12.07
C LEU A 11 -16.44 -20.37 -13.32
N LYS A 12 -15.48 -19.46 -13.14
CA LYS A 12 -14.71 -18.86 -14.24
C LYS A 12 -13.79 -19.88 -14.90
N GLU A 13 -13.15 -20.77 -14.12
CA GLU A 13 -12.35 -21.90 -14.61
C GLU A 13 -13.15 -22.90 -15.45
N THR A 14 -14.41 -23.14 -15.09
CA THR A 14 -15.27 -24.06 -15.85
C THR A 14 -15.68 -23.46 -17.21
N LEU A 15 -15.89 -22.15 -17.27
CA LEU A 15 -16.37 -21.47 -18.48
C LEU A 15 -15.25 -21.09 -19.45
N GLN A 16 -14.04 -20.79 -18.95
CA GLN A 16 -12.86 -20.41 -19.73
C GLN A 16 -13.14 -19.35 -20.82
N ILE A 17 -13.94 -18.34 -20.49
CA ILE A 17 -14.29 -17.27 -21.46
C ILE A 17 -13.11 -16.34 -21.62
N ASN A 18 -12.73 -16.06 -22.87
CA ASN A 18 -11.55 -15.25 -23.19
C ASN A 18 -11.72 -13.78 -22.76
N GLY A 19 -11.05 -13.39 -21.66
CA GLY A 19 -11.01 -12.01 -21.15
C GLY A 19 -10.08 -11.06 -21.90
N SER A 20 -9.20 -11.54 -22.78
CA SER A 20 -8.22 -10.69 -23.49
C SER A 20 -8.84 -9.82 -24.58
N MET A 21 -9.95 -10.26 -25.17
CA MET A 21 -10.64 -9.57 -26.27
C MET A 21 -12.03 -9.06 -25.91
N TYR A 22 -12.59 -9.55 -24.79
CA TYR A 22 -13.95 -9.25 -24.38
C TYR A 22 -14.01 -8.98 -22.88
N LEU A 23 -14.87 -8.06 -22.47
CA LEU A 23 -15.26 -7.92 -21.07
C LEU A 23 -16.21 -9.07 -20.70
N ASN A 24 -15.78 -9.91 -19.77
CA ASN A 24 -16.61 -10.96 -19.21
C ASN A 24 -17.49 -10.40 -18.08
N VAL A 25 -18.80 -10.63 -18.17
CA VAL A 25 -19.77 -10.26 -17.13
C VAL A 25 -20.53 -11.52 -16.69
N TYR A 26 -20.35 -11.90 -15.44
CA TYR A 26 -20.93 -13.09 -14.83
C TYR A 26 -22.08 -12.70 -13.90
N PHE A 27 -23.15 -13.48 -13.92
CA PHE A 27 -24.31 -13.28 -13.05
C PHE A 27 -24.43 -14.43 -12.07
N ALA A 28 -24.20 -14.16 -10.79
CA ALA A 28 -24.20 -15.18 -9.73
C ALA A 28 -24.88 -14.68 -8.47
N ASN A 29 -25.57 -15.56 -7.75
CA ASN A 29 -26.23 -15.19 -6.49
C ASN A 29 -25.33 -15.57 -5.31
N SER A 30 -24.94 -14.60 -4.50
CA SER A 30 -24.13 -14.82 -3.30
C SER A 30 -24.96 -15.43 -2.17
N VAL A 31 -24.33 -16.25 -1.33
CA VAL A 31 -24.97 -17.01 -0.24
C VAL A 31 -24.56 -16.50 1.14
N ARG A 32 -23.41 -15.83 1.26
CA ARG A 32 -22.84 -15.40 2.56
C ARG A 32 -22.85 -13.90 2.78
N GLU A 33 -22.74 -13.10 1.73
CA GLU A 33 -22.75 -11.63 1.80
C GLU A 33 -23.67 -11.04 0.72
N GLU A 34 -24.40 -9.97 1.05
CA GLU A 34 -25.19 -9.18 0.09
C GLU A 34 -24.28 -8.35 -0.83
N LEU A 35 -23.46 -9.03 -1.62
CA LEU A 35 -22.59 -8.42 -2.61
C LEU A 35 -23.43 -8.02 -3.84
N ALA A 36 -23.47 -6.73 -4.16
CA ALA A 36 -24.15 -6.23 -5.36
C ALA A 36 -23.34 -6.56 -6.64
N GLY A 37 -22.03 -6.42 -6.56
CA GLY A 37 -21.08 -6.73 -7.62
C GLY A 37 -19.64 -6.80 -7.09
N ALA A 38 -18.75 -7.34 -7.92
CA ALA A 38 -17.30 -7.24 -7.74
C ALA A 38 -16.60 -7.27 -9.11
N ALA A 39 -15.52 -6.52 -9.22
CA ALA A 39 -14.69 -6.39 -10.41
C ALA A 39 -13.24 -6.80 -10.16
N THR A 40 -12.59 -7.33 -11.19
CA THR A 40 -11.13 -7.52 -11.22
C THR A 40 -10.46 -6.21 -11.60
N TRP A 41 -9.39 -5.81 -10.89
CA TRP A 41 -8.65 -4.59 -11.20
C TRP A 41 -7.79 -4.75 -12.46
N PRO A 42 -7.43 -3.66 -13.15
CA PRO A 42 -6.61 -3.75 -14.37
C PRO A 42 -5.15 -4.13 -14.14
N TRP A 43 -4.65 -3.99 -12.91
CA TRP A 43 -3.30 -4.42 -12.52
C TRP A 43 -3.25 -5.84 -11.92
N ASP A 44 -4.40 -6.47 -11.69
CA ASP A 44 -4.44 -7.86 -11.21
C ASP A 44 -3.89 -8.80 -12.29
N LYS A 45 -3.17 -9.84 -11.88
CA LYS A 45 -2.61 -10.88 -12.78
C LYS A 45 -3.68 -11.50 -13.69
N GLU A 46 -4.91 -11.54 -13.21
CA GLU A 46 -6.07 -12.17 -13.83
C GLU A 46 -6.86 -11.26 -14.78
N ALA A 47 -6.53 -9.96 -14.85
CA ALA A 47 -7.34 -8.95 -15.55
C ALA A 47 -7.67 -9.31 -17.01
N LEU A 48 -6.70 -9.89 -17.74
CA LEU A 48 -6.84 -10.32 -19.13
C LEU A 48 -7.03 -11.83 -19.29
N SER A 49 -7.03 -12.58 -18.18
CA SER A 49 -7.23 -14.03 -18.17
C SER A 49 -8.73 -14.36 -18.19
N TYR A 50 -9.06 -15.65 -18.21
CA TYR A 50 -10.45 -16.09 -18.08
C TYR A 50 -11.04 -15.83 -16.68
N LEU A 51 -10.17 -15.60 -15.68
CA LEU A 51 -10.55 -15.22 -14.31
C LEU A 51 -10.91 -13.72 -14.21
N GLY A 52 -10.53 -12.89 -15.17
CA GLY A 52 -10.89 -11.47 -15.20
C GLY A 52 -12.36 -11.20 -15.50
N GLY A 53 -12.84 -10.02 -15.10
CA GLY A 53 -14.17 -9.48 -15.45
C GLY A 53 -14.98 -9.06 -14.23
N VAL A 54 -16.29 -8.85 -14.45
CA VAL A 54 -17.24 -8.46 -13.38
C VAL A 54 -18.12 -9.64 -12.99
N VAL A 55 -18.40 -9.78 -11.70
CA VAL A 55 -19.47 -10.62 -11.18
C VAL A 55 -20.56 -9.73 -10.60
N LEU A 56 -21.80 -9.88 -11.07
CA LEU A 56 -22.95 -9.10 -10.62
C LEU A 56 -24.02 -10.01 -10.00
N SER A 57 -24.68 -9.52 -8.96
CA SER A 57 -25.88 -10.16 -8.45
C SER A 57 -27.07 -9.91 -9.39
N PRO A 58 -27.80 -10.97 -9.82
CA PRO A 58 -29.00 -10.82 -10.64
C PRO A 58 -30.11 -9.95 -10.00
N SER A 59 -30.07 -9.77 -8.68
CA SER A 59 -31.01 -8.92 -7.93
C SER A 59 -30.70 -7.43 -8.10
N TYR A 60 -29.44 -7.08 -8.37
CA TYR A 60 -28.91 -5.72 -8.42
C TYR A 60 -28.52 -5.27 -9.84
N TYR A 61 -29.11 -5.92 -10.87
CA TYR A 61 -28.85 -5.60 -12.27
C TYR A 61 -30.14 -5.50 -13.09
N GLY A 62 -30.24 -4.46 -13.93
CA GLY A 62 -31.28 -4.33 -14.96
C GLY A 62 -32.70 -4.10 -14.42
N ARG A 63 -32.83 -3.67 -13.16
CA ARG A 63 -34.11 -3.35 -12.50
C ARG A 63 -34.18 -1.86 -12.16
N PRO A 64 -35.39 -1.26 -12.04
CA PRO A 64 -35.52 0.12 -11.61
C PRO A 64 -34.83 0.34 -10.25
N GLY A 65 -33.90 1.29 -10.20
CA GLY A 65 -33.08 1.59 -9.01
C GLY A 65 -31.82 0.73 -8.84
N HIS A 66 -31.52 -0.17 -9.79
CA HIS A 66 -30.32 -1.02 -9.80
C HIS A 66 -29.75 -1.20 -11.22
N THR A 67 -29.53 -0.09 -11.92
CA THR A 67 -28.79 0.03 -13.18
C THR A 67 -27.35 0.49 -12.99
N ASN A 68 -27.05 1.26 -11.94
CA ASN A 68 -25.75 1.91 -11.78
C ASN A 68 -24.69 0.99 -11.17
N THR A 69 -25.08 -0.12 -10.53
CA THR A 69 -24.15 -1.16 -10.06
C THR A 69 -23.18 -1.60 -11.16
N MET A 70 -23.68 -1.87 -12.38
CA MET A 70 -22.81 -2.26 -13.48
C MET A 70 -21.85 -1.12 -13.86
N ILE A 71 -22.31 0.13 -13.86
CA ILE A 71 -21.48 1.29 -14.19
C ILE A 71 -20.34 1.44 -13.17
N HIS A 72 -20.65 1.24 -11.89
CA HIS A 72 -19.69 1.26 -10.78
C HIS A 72 -18.61 0.19 -10.95
N GLU A 73 -19.00 -1.08 -11.14
CA GLU A 73 -18.05 -2.18 -11.34
C GLU A 73 -17.20 -2.00 -12.62
N LEU A 74 -17.77 -1.44 -13.68
CA LEU A 74 -17.00 -1.09 -14.88
C LEU A 74 -15.96 0.01 -14.58
N GLY A 75 -16.26 0.94 -13.68
CA GLY A 75 -15.29 1.92 -13.20
C GLY A 75 -14.08 1.25 -12.56
N HIS A 76 -14.28 0.23 -11.71
CA HIS A 76 -13.18 -0.53 -11.10
C HIS A 76 -12.32 -1.28 -12.11
N ILE A 77 -12.95 -1.99 -13.06
CA ILE A 77 -12.22 -2.64 -14.16
C ILE A 77 -11.33 -1.64 -14.89
N LEU A 78 -11.82 -0.41 -15.08
CA LEU A 78 -11.10 0.64 -15.78
C LEU A 78 -10.18 1.47 -14.86
N GLY A 79 -9.89 0.98 -13.65
CA GLY A 79 -8.88 1.54 -12.74
C GLY A 79 -9.33 2.72 -11.91
N LEU A 80 -10.63 2.86 -11.65
CA LEU A 80 -11.19 3.84 -10.73
C LEU A 80 -11.36 3.26 -9.32
N TYR A 81 -10.80 3.94 -8.33
CA TYR A 81 -11.10 3.68 -6.93
C TYR A 81 -12.46 4.25 -6.53
N HIS A 82 -12.96 3.82 -5.37
CA HIS A 82 -14.03 4.54 -4.72
C HIS A 82 -13.61 5.96 -4.38
N VAL A 83 -14.55 6.90 -4.45
CA VAL A 83 -14.30 8.32 -4.11
C VAL A 83 -13.95 8.57 -2.65
N PHE A 84 -14.05 7.56 -1.79
CA PHE A 84 -13.72 7.61 -0.36
C PHE A 84 -12.42 6.85 -0.03
N LYS A 85 -11.63 6.46 -1.05
CA LYS A 85 -10.29 5.90 -0.89
C LYS A 85 -9.36 6.92 -0.24
N GLY A 86 -8.55 6.50 0.72
CA GLY A 86 -7.64 7.38 1.46
C GLY A 86 -8.28 8.14 2.63
N VAL A 87 -9.62 8.18 2.71
CA VAL A 87 -10.38 8.69 3.86
C VAL A 87 -10.96 7.53 4.68
N SER A 88 -12.00 6.86 4.17
CA SER A 88 -12.64 5.74 4.88
C SER A 88 -12.22 4.37 4.37
N GLU A 89 -11.79 4.27 3.11
CA GLU A 89 -11.22 3.04 2.58
C GLU A 89 -9.70 3.14 2.62
N LYS A 90 -9.10 2.36 3.52
CA LYS A 90 -7.66 2.30 3.81
C LYS A 90 -7.19 0.86 3.78
N GLU A 91 -5.87 0.69 3.70
CA GLU A 91 -5.25 -0.63 3.73
C GLU A 91 -5.30 -1.20 5.16
N SER A 92 -5.05 -0.38 6.19
CA SER A 92 -5.26 -0.74 7.60
C SER A 92 -6.17 0.25 8.34
N CYS A 93 -6.88 -0.25 9.36
CA CYS A 93 -7.68 0.57 10.29
C CYS A 93 -6.83 1.62 11.02
N ASP A 94 -5.54 1.35 11.20
CA ASP A 94 -4.59 2.21 11.92
C ASP A 94 -3.83 3.17 11.00
N ASP A 95 -4.02 3.08 9.68
CA ASP A 95 -3.34 3.95 8.73
C ASP A 95 -3.77 5.41 8.90
N PRO A 96 -2.83 6.37 8.79
CA PRO A 96 -3.19 7.78 8.75
C PRO A 96 -4.11 8.07 7.55
N CYS A 97 -4.85 9.17 7.63
CA CYS A 97 -5.59 9.67 6.47
C CYS A 97 -4.63 9.95 5.32
N ARG A 98 -4.85 9.32 4.16
CA ARG A 98 -3.99 9.54 2.98
C ARG A 98 -4.49 10.71 2.12
N GLU A 99 -5.77 11.04 2.17
CA GLU A 99 -6.35 12.11 1.34
C GLU A 99 -7.11 13.15 2.17
N THR A 100 -6.47 14.29 2.45
CA THR A 100 -7.10 15.46 3.08
C THR A 100 -7.47 16.55 2.08
N ILE A 101 -6.84 16.52 0.89
CA ILE A 101 -7.10 17.40 -0.25
C ILE A 101 -7.18 16.57 -1.54
N PRO A 102 -7.98 16.99 -2.55
CA PRO A 102 -8.03 16.32 -3.84
C PRO A 102 -6.64 16.22 -4.47
N SER A 103 -6.21 15.01 -4.86
CA SER A 103 -4.87 14.79 -5.40
C SER A 103 -4.86 13.77 -6.54
N MET A 104 -3.84 13.84 -7.41
CA MET A 104 -3.56 12.77 -8.38
C MET A 104 -2.64 11.69 -7.79
N GLU A 105 -2.14 11.90 -6.57
CA GLU A 105 -1.08 11.09 -5.94
C GLU A 105 -1.57 10.36 -4.69
N THR A 106 -2.60 10.87 -4.02
CA THR A 106 -3.20 10.25 -2.84
C THR A 106 -4.69 10.01 -3.03
N GLY A 107 -5.27 9.11 -2.22
CA GLY A 107 -6.70 8.83 -2.22
C GLY A 107 -7.21 8.07 -3.43
N ASP A 108 -8.28 8.59 -4.06
CA ASP A 108 -8.84 8.02 -5.30
C ASP A 108 -8.03 8.38 -6.56
N LEU A 109 -6.97 9.18 -6.38
CA LEU A 109 -6.02 9.61 -7.40
C LEU A 109 -6.68 10.44 -8.52
N CYS A 110 -7.70 11.22 -8.16
CA CYS A 110 -8.35 12.20 -9.03
C CYS A 110 -8.39 13.58 -8.35
N ALA A 111 -7.60 14.55 -8.83
CA ALA A 111 -7.59 15.91 -8.26
C ALA A 111 -8.88 16.73 -8.47
N ASP A 112 -9.90 16.17 -9.11
CA ASP A 112 -11.20 16.80 -9.37
C ASP A 112 -12.37 16.12 -8.61
N THR A 113 -12.07 15.16 -7.74
CA THR A 113 -12.99 14.56 -6.77
C THR A 113 -12.62 15.04 -5.36
N ALA A 114 -13.60 15.53 -4.61
CA ALA A 114 -13.35 15.98 -3.24
C ALA A 114 -13.22 14.78 -2.28
N PRO A 115 -12.26 14.78 -1.34
CA PRO A 115 -12.14 13.72 -0.35
C PRO A 115 -13.43 13.62 0.46
N THR A 116 -13.88 12.39 0.71
CA THR A 116 -15.12 12.14 1.46
C THR A 116 -15.02 10.85 2.26
N PRO A 117 -15.64 10.79 3.44
CA PRO A 117 -15.87 9.53 4.11
C PRO A 117 -16.88 8.69 3.32
N LYS A 118 -16.91 7.40 3.65
CA LYS A 118 -17.90 6.45 3.11
C LYS A 118 -19.30 6.93 3.46
N ASN A 119 -20.07 7.28 2.44
CA ASN A 119 -21.40 7.86 2.58
C ASN A 119 -22.38 7.20 1.61
N LYS A 120 -23.60 6.94 2.09
CA LYS A 120 -24.71 6.39 1.29
C LYS A 120 -25.82 7.41 1.00
N LEU A 121 -25.76 8.58 1.62
CA LEU A 121 -26.77 9.62 1.47
C LEU A 121 -26.49 10.49 0.25
N CYS A 122 -27.54 10.91 -0.46
CA CYS A 122 -27.46 11.84 -1.59
C CYS A 122 -27.30 13.31 -1.12
N ARG A 123 -26.28 13.56 -0.29
CA ARG A 123 -25.88 14.86 0.25
C ARG A 123 -24.51 14.72 0.91
N ASP A 124 -23.86 15.84 1.17
CA ASP A 124 -22.64 15.88 1.99
C ASP A 124 -22.84 15.10 3.32
N PRO A 125 -21.83 14.35 3.77
CA PRO A 125 -21.92 13.58 5.00
C PRO A 125 -22.07 14.52 6.21
N ASP A 126 -22.81 14.07 7.22
CA ASP A 126 -22.89 14.79 8.48
C ASP A 126 -21.49 14.87 9.13
N PRO A 127 -21.21 15.83 10.05
CA PRO A 127 -19.91 15.91 10.71
C PRO A 127 -19.59 14.60 11.44
N VAL A 128 -18.55 13.91 10.99
CA VAL A 128 -18.06 12.66 11.58
C VAL A 128 -16.67 12.90 12.15
N ASN A 129 -16.38 12.32 13.32
CA ASN A 129 -15.02 12.18 13.79
C ASN A 129 -14.39 10.99 13.06
N ASP A 130 -13.76 11.26 11.92
CA ASP A 130 -13.08 10.25 11.11
C ASP A 130 -11.57 10.25 11.41
N THR A 131 -10.86 9.29 10.85
CA THR A 131 -9.41 9.16 10.95
C THR A 131 -8.62 10.35 10.38
N CYS A 132 -9.22 11.19 9.53
CA CYS A 132 -8.66 12.47 9.09
C CYS A 132 -8.90 13.62 10.11
N GLY A 133 -9.46 13.31 11.28
CA GLY A 133 -9.87 14.25 12.31
C GLY A 133 -11.32 14.73 12.18
N GLN A 134 -11.70 15.71 13.01
CA GLN A 134 -12.98 16.40 12.91
C GLN A 134 -12.96 17.35 11.70
N MET A 135 -13.38 16.85 10.55
CA MET A 135 -13.55 17.64 9.34
C MET A 135 -15.01 17.69 8.91
N GLN A 136 -15.45 18.86 8.48
CA GLN A 136 -16.72 19.03 7.80
C GLN A 136 -16.44 18.92 6.29
N TYR A 137 -16.89 17.83 5.68
CA TYR A 137 -16.72 17.61 4.25
C TYR A 137 -17.82 18.35 3.49
N HIS A 138 -17.42 19.15 2.51
CA HIS A 138 -18.32 19.98 1.72
C HIS A 138 -18.11 19.74 0.23
N GLY A 139 -19.20 19.67 -0.53
CA GLY A 139 -19.15 19.44 -1.96
C GLY A 139 -18.59 18.06 -2.31
N THR A 140 -18.94 17.04 -1.52
CA THR A 140 -18.43 15.69 -1.74
C THR A 140 -18.99 15.08 -3.02
N PRO A 141 -18.28 14.15 -3.67
CA PRO A 141 -18.70 13.53 -4.93
C PRO A 141 -19.78 12.44 -4.69
N PHE A 142 -20.84 12.75 -3.93
CA PHE A 142 -21.93 11.81 -3.62
C PHE A 142 -22.81 11.46 -4.83
N ASP A 143 -22.78 12.27 -5.90
CA ASP A 143 -23.47 12.01 -7.17
C ASP A 143 -22.57 11.29 -8.21
N ASN A 144 -21.36 10.89 -7.80
CA ASN A 144 -20.42 10.16 -8.62
C ASN A 144 -20.75 8.66 -8.65
N TYR A 145 -20.58 8.01 -9.81
CA TYR A 145 -20.82 6.57 -9.93
C TYR A 145 -19.93 5.71 -9.03
N MET A 146 -18.74 6.17 -8.64
CA MET A 146 -17.83 5.47 -7.72
C MET A 146 -18.15 5.73 -6.23
N SER A 147 -19.31 6.33 -5.94
CA SER A 147 -19.88 6.42 -4.59
C SER A 147 -20.78 5.22 -4.28
N TYR A 148 -21.21 5.10 -3.02
CA TYR A 148 -22.18 4.08 -2.57
C TYR A 148 -23.60 4.62 -2.41
N THR A 149 -23.90 5.77 -3.00
CA THR A 149 -25.24 6.35 -3.01
C THR A 149 -26.13 5.61 -4.01
N ASP A 150 -27.44 5.65 -3.76
CA ASP A 150 -28.42 4.98 -4.61
C ASP A 150 -28.43 5.53 -6.05
N ASP A 151 -28.89 4.69 -6.99
CA ASP A 151 -29.04 5.00 -8.41
C ASP A 151 -29.80 6.29 -8.74
N SER A 152 -30.70 6.72 -7.86
CA SER A 152 -31.43 7.98 -8.02
C SER A 152 -30.56 9.23 -7.89
N CYS A 153 -29.36 9.08 -7.31
CA CYS A 153 -28.42 10.14 -7.03
C CYS A 153 -27.24 10.16 -8.02
N THR A 154 -26.66 8.99 -8.30
CA THR A 154 -25.44 8.89 -9.12
C THR A 154 -25.70 9.13 -10.60
N ASN A 155 -24.91 10.02 -11.23
CA ASN A 155 -25.16 10.42 -12.62
C ASN A 155 -23.93 10.84 -13.44
N LYS A 156 -22.72 10.86 -12.87
CA LYS A 156 -21.53 11.37 -13.56
C LYS A 156 -20.22 10.69 -13.15
N PHE A 157 -19.26 10.75 -14.07
CA PHE A 157 -17.83 10.64 -13.80
C PHE A 157 -17.17 12.01 -13.97
N THR A 158 -16.04 12.23 -13.31
CA THR A 158 -15.23 13.46 -13.49
C THR A 158 -14.30 13.34 -14.71
N PRO A 159 -13.80 14.46 -15.27
CA PRO A 159 -12.79 14.44 -16.32
C PRO A 159 -11.54 13.62 -15.98
N ASN A 160 -11.01 13.68 -14.75
CA ASN A 160 -9.84 12.90 -14.38
C ASN A 160 -10.16 11.40 -14.31
N GLN A 161 -11.34 11.02 -13.78
CA GLN A 161 -11.78 9.62 -13.81
C GLN A 161 -11.90 9.11 -15.27
N VAL A 162 -12.50 9.90 -16.16
CA VAL A 162 -12.59 9.55 -17.59
C VAL A 162 -11.19 9.40 -18.21
N ALA A 163 -10.24 10.29 -17.89
CA ALA A 163 -8.87 10.19 -18.36
C ALA A 163 -8.17 8.91 -17.87
N ARG A 164 -8.36 8.53 -16.60
CA ARG A 164 -7.83 7.28 -16.03
C ARG A 164 -8.41 6.05 -16.72
N MET A 165 -9.73 6.02 -16.95
CA MET A 165 -10.38 4.91 -17.66
C MET A 165 -9.82 4.75 -19.07
N HIS A 166 -9.66 5.85 -19.81
CA HIS A 166 -9.02 5.82 -21.12
C HIS A 166 -7.56 5.35 -21.06
N CYS A 167 -6.83 5.75 -20.02
CA CYS A 167 -5.47 5.27 -19.79
C CYS A 167 -5.44 3.73 -19.69
N TYR A 168 -6.24 3.11 -18.81
CA TYR A 168 -6.21 1.65 -18.66
C TYR A 168 -6.76 0.89 -19.88
N LEU A 169 -7.72 1.45 -20.61
CA LEU A 169 -8.12 0.92 -21.91
C LEU A 169 -6.94 0.87 -22.89
N ASP A 170 -6.14 1.93 -22.91
CA ASP A 170 -4.99 2.06 -23.81
C ASP A 170 -3.77 1.26 -23.34
N LEU A 171 -3.59 1.06 -22.03
CA LEU A 171 -2.44 0.37 -21.45
C LEU A 171 -2.62 -1.14 -21.37
N VAL A 172 -3.78 -1.57 -20.86
CA VAL A 172 -4.08 -2.96 -20.46
C VAL A 172 -5.06 -3.59 -21.44
N TYR A 173 -6.22 -2.96 -21.69
CA TYR A 173 -7.31 -3.57 -22.47
C TYR A 173 -7.28 -3.24 -23.96
N GLN A 174 -6.09 -3.13 -24.56
CA GLN A 174 -5.95 -2.83 -25.99
C GLN A 174 -6.72 -3.82 -26.88
N GLY A 175 -6.84 -5.09 -26.44
CA GLY A 175 -7.58 -6.14 -27.14
C GLY A 175 -9.09 -5.90 -27.21
N TRP A 176 -9.66 -5.10 -26.31
CA TRP A 176 -11.09 -4.75 -26.30
C TRP A 176 -11.43 -3.65 -27.32
N ILE A 177 -10.43 -2.91 -27.78
CA ILE A 177 -10.59 -1.78 -28.70
C ILE A 177 -10.45 -2.27 -30.14
N GLN A 178 -11.55 -2.24 -30.91
CA GLN A 178 -11.52 -2.55 -32.35
C GLN A 178 -10.95 -1.42 -33.22
N SER A 179 -10.58 -0.28 -32.62
CA SER A 179 -10.16 0.94 -33.31
C SER A 179 -8.63 1.13 -33.35
N LYS A 180 -8.20 2.24 -33.96
CA LYS A 180 -6.77 2.56 -34.19
C LYS A 180 -6.00 2.52 -32.86
N LYS A 181 -4.85 1.83 -32.84
CA LYS A 181 -3.97 1.77 -31.66
C LYS A 181 -3.80 3.17 -31.04
N PRO A 182 -4.01 3.32 -29.73
CA PRO A 182 -3.84 4.61 -29.08
C PRO A 182 -2.40 5.09 -29.26
N SER A 183 -2.25 6.38 -29.51
CA SER A 183 -0.92 6.99 -29.53
C SER A 183 -0.35 7.00 -28.10
N PRO A 184 0.97 6.83 -27.92
CA PRO A 184 1.58 6.96 -26.60
C PRO A 184 1.22 8.30 -25.96
N ILE A 185 1.00 8.34 -24.65
CA ILE A 185 0.69 9.59 -23.93
C ILE A 185 1.99 10.16 -23.37
N SER A 186 2.48 11.24 -23.98
CA SER A 186 3.72 11.91 -23.58
C SER A 186 3.56 12.72 -22.29
N MET A 187 4.60 12.72 -21.45
CA MET A 187 4.69 13.56 -20.25
C MET A 187 5.32 14.92 -20.57
N ALA A 188 4.86 15.97 -19.88
CA ALA A 188 5.43 17.30 -20.02
C ALA A 188 6.91 17.31 -19.63
N PRO A 189 7.76 18.12 -20.30
CA PRO A 189 9.15 18.24 -19.94
C PRO A 189 9.35 19.17 -18.74
N ASP A 190 10.47 18.99 -18.05
CA ASP A 190 10.97 19.87 -16.99
C ASP A 190 12.39 20.35 -17.30
N VAL A 191 12.77 21.50 -16.74
CA VAL A 191 14.15 22.01 -16.84
C VAL A 191 15.01 21.27 -15.82
N ILE A 192 16.14 20.71 -16.26
CA ILE A 192 17.09 20.01 -15.38
C ILE A 192 18.44 20.71 -15.27
N ARG A 193 18.73 21.64 -16.19
CA ARG A 193 19.99 22.38 -16.19
C ARG A 193 19.87 23.66 -17.00
N GLN A 194 20.53 24.70 -16.53
CA GLN A 194 20.73 25.93 -17.30
C GLN A 194 22.19 26.41 -17.29
N THR A 195 22.58 27.10 -18.36
CA THR A 195 23.81 27.89 -18.44
C THR A 195 23.47 29.26 -19.02
N VAL A 196 24.43 30.19 -19.06
CA VAL A 196 24.22 31.53 -19.65
C VAL A 196 23.66 31.46 -21.08
N ASN A 197 24.06 30.44 -21.86
CA ASN A 197 23.73 30.32 -23.28
C ASN A 197 22.97 29.04 -23.65
N SER A 198 22.54 28.23 -22.67
CA SER A 198 21.82 26.99 -22.95
C SER A 198 20.86 26.60 -21.85
N VAL A 199 19.80 25.87 -22.21
CA VAL A 199 18.90 25.21 -21.27
C VAL A 199 18.75 23.74 -21.66
N THR A 200 18.78 22.84 -20.70
CA THR A 200 18.54 21.41 -20.89
C THR A 200 17.21 21.04 -20.27
N ILE A 201 16.34 20.47 -21.08
CA ILE A 201 15.06 19.91 -20.65
C ILE A 201 15.11 18.39 -20.67
N HIS A 202 14.34 17.77 -19.79
CA HIS A 202 14.15 16.32 -19.70
C HIS A 202 12.67 15.99 -19.61
N TRP A 203 12.27 14.82 -20.10
CA TRP A 203 10.90 14.32 -19.95
C TRP A 203 10.91 12.83 -19.61
N LEU A 204 9.91 12.40 -18.84
CA LEU A 204 9.72 11.00 -18.53
C LEU A 204 9.24 10.21 -19.75
N PRO A 205 9.39 8.86 -19.76
CA PRO A 205 8.72 8.02 -20.73
C PRO A 205 7.21 8.30 -20.78
N PRO A 206 6.52 7.87 -21.86
CA PRO A 206 5.07 7.93 -21.89
C PRO A 206 4.47 7.31 -20.62
N ILE A 207 3.27 7.75 -20.18
CA ILE A 207 2.59 7.27 -18.96
C ILE A 207 2.52 5.73 -18.88
N SER A 208 2.48 5.10 -20.05
CA SER A 208 2.53 3.65 -20.21
C SER A 208 3.85 2.97 -19.80
N GLY A 209 4.90 3.71 -19.40
CA GLY A 209 6.25 3.19 -19.19
C GLY A 209 6.94 2.68 -20.46
N MET A 210 6.40 2.96 -21.65
CA MET A 210 6.88 2.36 -22.90
C MET A 210 8.17 3.03 -23.39
N LEU A 211 9.22 2.24 -23.61
CA LEU A 211 10.49 2.71 -24.19
C LEU A 211 10.62 2.40 -25.69
N TYR A 212 9.86 1.42 -26.18
CA TYR A 212 9.93 0.90 -27.54
C TYR A 212 8.57 0.90 -28.24
N GLU A 213 8.57 0.84 -29.57
CA GLU A 213 7.35 0.72 -30.38
C GLU A 213 6.65 -0.62 -30.11
N ARG A 214 5.37 -0.59 -29.68
CA ARG A 214 4.55 -1.79 -29.47
C ARG A 214 3.89 -2.28 -30.77
N GLU A 215 4.38 -3.39 -31.29
CA GLU A 215 3.59 -4.26 -32.17
C GLU A 215 2.88 -5.33 -31.33
N VAL A 216 1.64 -5.68 -31.69
CA VAL A 216 0.86 -6.67 -30.93
C VAL A 216 1.59 -8.01 -31.05
N GLY A 217 1.92 -8.65 -29.93
CA GLY A 217 2.69 -9.88 -29.88
C GLY A 217 4.22 -9.72 -29.82
N ASN A 218 4.76 -8.49 -29.79
CA ASN A 218 6.19 -8.26 -29.56
C ASN A 218 6.49 -8.05 -28.07
N LEU A 219 7.59 -8.66 -27.61
CA LEU A 219 8.11 -8.64 -26.24
C LEU A 219 8.83 -7.33 -25.85
N CYS A 220 8.74 -6.30 -26.70
CA CYS A 220 9.45 -5.03 -26.50
C CYS A 220 8.90 -4.18 -25.36
N GLY A 221 7.71 -4.51 -24.84
CA GLY A 221 7.14 -3.85 -23.66
C GLY A 221 7.92 -4.16 -22.39
N ASP A 222 8.57 -5.32 -22.32
CA ASP A 222 9.24 -5.83 -21.12
C ASP A 222 10.77 -5.62 -21.21
N CYS A 223 11.20 -4.64 -22.00
CA CYS A 223 12.60 -4.28 -22.19
C CYS A 223 12.89 -2.93 -21.54
N ASP A 224 14.01 -2.81 -20.83
CA ASP A 224 14.50 -1.53 -20.29
C ASP A 224 15.37 -0.74 -21.29
N GLU A 225 15.88 0.40 -20.82
CA GLU A 225 16.76 1.30 -21.57
C GLU A 225 18.12 0.67 -21.92
N ASP A 226 18.64 -0.20 -21.04
CA ASP A 226 19.89 -0.94 -21.26
C ASP A 226 19.71 -2.15 -22.20
N GLY A 227 18.48 -2.38 -22.67
CA GLY A 227 18.10 -3.52 -23.49
C GLY A 227 18.12 -4.84 -22.72
N LYS A 228 17.89 -4.81 -21.42
CA LYS A 228 17.60 -6.00 -20.61
C LYS A 228 16.13 -6.35 -20.73
N PHE A 229 15.86 -7.63 -20.85
CA PHE A 229 14.53 -8.22 -20.88
C PHE A 229 14.13 -8.67 -19.47
N TYR A 230 12.89 -8.40 -19.11
CA TYR A 230 12.29 -8.74 -17.83
C TYR A 230 11.11 -9.65 -18.08
N GLN A 231 10.94 -10.66 -17.24
CA GLN A 231 9.75 -11.47 -17.25
C GLN A 231 9.50 -12.06 -15.87
N TYR A 232 8.24 -12.13 -15.50
CA TYR A 232 7.81 -12.89 -14.35
C TYR A 232 7.72 -14.38 -14.69
N ALA A 233 7.71 -15.22 -13.66
CA ALA A 233 7.37 -16.63 -13.84
C ALA A 233 6.01 -16.75 -14.55
N HIS A 234 5.89 -17.70 -15.47
CA HIS A 234 4.70 -17.96 -16.29
C HIS A 234 3.95 -19.21 -15.85
N SER A 235 4.63 -20.17 -15.25
CA SER A 235 4.02 -21.36 -14.68
C SER A 235 4.78 -21.78 -13.44
N ALA A 236 4.07 -22.34 -12.49
CA ALA A 236 4.64 -22.83 -11.24
C ALA A 236 4.16 -24.24 -10.96
N ALA A 237 4.95 -24.98 -10.22
CA ALA A 237 4.61 -26.30 -9.71
C ALA A 237 5.28 -26.49 -8.36
N SER A 238 4.65 -27.26 -7.50
CA SER A 238 5.28 -27.76 -6.27
C SER A 238 5.13 -29.27 -6.22
N THR A 239 6.06 -29.94 -5.54
CA THR A 239 5.98 -31.39 -5.31
C THR A 239 4.85 -31.78 -4.37
N ARG A 240 4.20 -30.80 -3.72
CA ARG A 240 3.00 -31.00 -2.91
C ARG A 240 1.72 -30.90 -3.71
N ILE A 241 0.79 -31.79 -3.39
CA ILE A 241 -0.58 -31.76 -3.89
C ILE A 241 -1.29 -30.62 -3.17
N CYS A 242 -1.80 -29.65 -3.92
CA CYS A 242 -2.59 -28.54 -3.37
C CYS A 242 -3.89 -29.08 -2.75
N ASP A 243 -4.33 -28.48 -1.65
CA ASP A 243 -5.65 -28.76 -1.08
C ASP A 243 -6.75 -28.34 -2.07
N ALA A 244 -7.92 -28.98 -1.98
CA ALA A 244 -9.07 -28.73 -2.85
C ALA A 244 -9.68 -27.33 -2.65
N SER A 245 -9.16 -26.54 -1.72
CA SER A 245 -9.61 -25.18 -1.43
C SER A 245 -9.17 -24.14 -2.48
N GLY A 246 -8.12 -24.42 -3.26
CA GLY A 246 -7.69 -23.57 -4.39
C GLY A 246 -6.97 -22.26 -4.01
N TYR A 247 -6.53 -22.15 -2.76
CA TYR A 247 -5.75 -21.02 -2.22
C TYR A 247 -4.30 -21.45 -1.92
N TRP A 248 -3.37 -20.49 -1.90
CA TRP A 248 -1.92 -20.71 -1.71
C TRP A 248 -1.28 -21.69 -2.70
N THR A 249 -1.88 -21.83 -3.87
CA THR A 249 -1.41 -22.73 -4.91
C THR A 249 -0.14 -22.18 -5.57
N PRO A 250 0.73 -23.02 -6.17
CA PRO A 250 1.92 -22.56 -6.88
C PRO A 250 1.62 -21.46 -7.90
N GLU A 251 0.45 -21.51 -8.52
CA GLU A 251 -0.06 -20.53 -9.49
C GLU A 251 -0.14 -19.11 -8.93
N GLU A 252 -0.29 -18.94 -7.61
CA GLU A 252 -0.32 -17.61 -6.98
C GLU A 252 1.06 -16.92 -7.05
N ALA A 253 2.16 -17.67 -7.17
CA ALA A 253 3.52 -17.13 -7.31
C ALA A 253 3.91 -16.71 -8.75
N VAL A 254 2.97 -16.80 -9.70
CA VAL A 254 3.16 -16.53 -11.14
C VAL A 254 2.71 -15.10 -11.45
N GLY A 255 3.39 -14.42 -12.38
CA GLY A 255 3.03 -13.04 -12.75
C GLY A 255 3.66 -11.97 -11.87
N SER A 256 3.22 -10.72 -12.07
CA SER A 256 3.67 -9.54 -11.33
C SER A 256 3.10 -9.55 -9.91
N PRO A 257 3.83 -9.07 -8.88
CA PRO A 257 3.35 -9.08 -7.50
C PRO A 257 2.02 -8.33 -7.34
N ASP A 258 1.08 -8.92 -6.61
CA ASP A 258 -0.30 -8.42 -6.41
C ASP A 258 -0.82 -8.55 -4.97
N VAL A 259 0.07 -8.78 -4.02
CA VAL A 259 -0.22 -8.67 -2.58
C VAL A 259 -0.13 -7.21 -2.12
N GLU A 260 -1.20 -6.70 -1.53
CA GLU A 260 -1.34 -5.29 -1.14
C GLU A 260 -0.60 -4.96 0.19
N GLY A 261 -0.54 -5.91 1.13
CA GLY A 261 0.07 -5.73 2.45
C GLY A 261 1.36 -6.53 2.64
N PRO A 262 2.53 -5.88 2.84
CA PRO A 262 3.74 -6.60 3.20
C PRO A 262 3.64 -7.14 4.63
N CYS A 263 4.25 -8.30 4.88
CA CYS A 263 4.33 -8.93 6.20
C CYS A 263 3.00 -9.39 6.81
N GLU A 264 1.93 -9.45 6.02
CA GLU A 264 0.64 -10.01 6.42
C GLU A 264 0.31 -11.25 5.56
N PRO A 265 -0.27 -12.32 6.15
CA PRO A 265 -0.65 -13.50 5.39
C PRO A 265 -1.68 -13.17 4.30
N SER A 266 -1.43 -13.60 3.07
CA SER A 266 -2.28 -13.33 1.91
C SER A 266 -2.72 -14.60 1.21
N LEU A 267 -3.98 -14.62 0.76
CA LEU A 267 -4.52 -15.68 -0.08
C LEU A 267 -3.97 -15.68 -1.52
N ARG A 268 -3.32 -14.57 -1.92
CA ARG A 268 -2.77 -14.33 -3.27
C ARG A 268 -1.27 -14.65 -3.38
N ALA A 269 -0.71 -15.33 -2.39
CA ALA A 269 0.68 -15.76 -2.41
C ALA A 269 0.75 -17.29 -2.30
N TRP A 270 1.78 -17.90 -2.89
CA TRP A 270 2.05 -19.32 -2.67
C TRP A 270 2.58 -19.53 -1.26
N SER A 271 2.08 -20.55 -0.57
CA SER A 271 2.62 -21.01 0.71
C SER A 271 2.82 -22.52 0.74
N PRO A 272 3.88 -23.04 1.37
CA PRO A 272 4.07 -24.47 1.52
C PRO A 272 2.97 -25.18 2.32
N GLU A 273 2.40 -24.52 3.35
CA GLU A 273 1.58 -25.22 4.36
C GLU A 273 0.65 -24.34 5.22
N LEU A 274 -0.12 -23.41 4.64
CA LEU A 274 -1.16 -22.70 5.41
C LEU A 274 -2.56 -23.31 5.22
N HIS A 275 -3.01 -24.11 6.18
CA HIS A 275 -4.43 -24.50 6.33
C HIS A 275 -5.08 -23.63 7.40
N LEU A 276 -6.01 -22.75 7.02
CA LEU A 276 -6.73 -21.87 7.98
C LEU A 276 -7.57 -22.62 9.05
N TYR A 277 -7.83 -23.92 8.90
CA TYR A 277 -8.85 -24.60 9.70
C TYR A 277 -8.46 -25.92 10.38
N HIS A 278 -7.30 -26.53 10.06
CA HIS A 278 -6.91 -27.82 10.67
C HIS A 278 -5.41 -27.93 10.92
N MET A 279 -4.97 -27.58 12.13
CA MET A 279 -3.58 -27.76 12.59
C MET A 279 -3.15 -29.24 12.80
N ASN A 280 -4.03 -30.22 12.55
CA ASN A 280 -3.77 -31.64 12.82
C ASN A 280 -3.41 -32.46 11.57
N MET A 281 -3.28 -31.84 10.40
CA MET A 281 -2.87 -32.51 9.14
C MET A 281 -1.80 -31.71 8.40
N THR A 282 -0.85 -31.12 9.12
CA THR A 282 0.37 -30.61 8.46
C THR A 282 1.33 -31.78 8.23
N VAL A 283 1.68 -32.01 6.97
CA VAL A 283 2.78 -32.91 6.63
C VAL A 283 4.01 -32.01 6.65
N PRO A 284 5.03 -32.18 7.48
CA PRO A 284 6.18 -31.28 7.47
C PRO A 284 6.95 -31.34 6.13
N CYS A 285 7.68 -30.28 5.79
CA CYS A 285 8.51 -30.24 4.59
C CYS A 285 9.46 -31.46 4.51
N PRO A 286 9.62 -32.09 3.33
CA PRO A 286 10.39 -33.32 3.21
C PRO A 286 11.87 -33.08 3.52
N GLN A 287 12.46 -33.93 4.36
CA GLN A 287 13.91 -33.93 4.59
C GLN A 287 14.62 -34.80 3.53
N PRO A 288 15.82 -34.40 3.05
CA PRO A 288 16.67 -33.30 3.54
C PRO A 288 16.50 -31.97 2.80
N ASP A 289 15.73 -31.90 1.71
CA ASP A 289 15.77 -30.77 0.76
C ASP A 289 14.76 -29.64 1.05
N GLY A 290 13.78 -29.88 1.93
CA GLY A 290 12.74 -28.91 2.27
C GLY A 290 11.57 -28.89 1.27
N CYS A 291 10.62 -27.99 1.49
CA CYS A 291 9.55 -27.71 0.53
C CYS A 291 10.12 -26.96 -0.67
N MET A 292 9.62 -27.27 -1.86
CA MET A 292 10.17 -26.77 -3.11
C MET A 292 9.07 -26.15 -3.97
N LEU A 293 9.33 -24.95 -4.48
CA LEU A 293 8.56 -24.29 -5.51
C LEU A 293 9.40 -24.21 -6.79
N GLU A 294 8.91 -24.81 -7.87
CA GLU A 294 9.50 -24.79 -9.20
C GLU A 294 8.74 -23.82 -10.07
N LEU A 295 9.42 -22.81 -10.59
CA LEU A 295 8.84 -21.77 -11.46
C LEU A 295 9.54 -21.81 -12.81
N HIS A 296 8.78 -21.65 -13.88
CA HIS A 296 9.29 -21.59 -15.25
C HIS A 296 8.98 -20.25 -15.90
N PHE A 297 9.89 -19.81 -16.75
CA PHE A 297 9.82 -18.57 -17.50
C PHE A 297 9.44 -18.86 -18.95
N ALA A 298 8.60 -18.02 -19.55
CA ALA A 298 8.13 -18.21 -20.92
C ALA A 298 9.26 -18.11 -21.96
N HIS A 299 10.26 -17.27 -21.70
CA HIS A 299 11.34 -16.99 -22.65
C HIS A 299 12.72 -17.30 -22.06
N PRO A 300 13.46 -18.28 -22.60
CA PRO A 300 14.80 -18.60 -22.10
C PRO A 300 15.81 -17.48 -22.38
N VAL A 301 16.35 -16.86 -21.34
CA VAL A 301 17.31 -15.74 -21.42
C VAL A 301 18.57 -15.97 -20.60
N VAL A 302 19.67 -15.29 -20.94
CA VAL A 302 20.88 -15.30 -20.10
C VAL A 302 20.66 -14.30 -18.97
N ALA A 303 20.45 -14.80 -17.76
CA ALA A 303 20.08 -13.98 -16.60
C ALA A 303 21.25 -13.15 -16.04
N ASP A 304 20.92 -11.96 -15.53
CA ASP A 304 21.78 -11.08 -14.70
C ASP A 304 21.36 -11.17 -13.22
N SER A 305 20.06 -11.17 -12.96
CA SER A 305 19.51 -11.27 -11.61
C SER A 305 18.14 -11.94 -11.58
N LEU A 306 17.81 -12.45 -10.40
CA LEU A 306 16.51 -13.00 -10.03
C LEU A 306 16.00 -12.23 -8.81
N SER A 307 14.76 -11.76 -8.83
CA SER A 307 14.12 -11.10 -7.69
C SER A 307 12.92 -11.92 -7.23
N VAL A 308 12.78 -12.12 -5.92
CA VAL A 308 11.73 -12.94 -5.29
C VAL A 308 10.98 -12.06 -4.29
N TRP A 309 9.68 -11.92 -4.46
CA TRP A 309 8.79 -11.20 -3.54
C TRP A 309 8.31 -12.15 -2.47
N VAL A 310 8.83 -11.93 -1.27
CA VAL A 310 8.41 -12.64 -0.07
C VAL A 310 7.43 -11.74 0.64
N THR A 311 6.23 -12.24 0.97
CA THR A 311 5.16 -11.43 1.57
C THR A 311 4.95 -11.77 3.03
N TYR A 312 5.27 -12.99 3.46
CA TYR A 312 5.12 -13.42 4.84
C TYR A 312 6.18 -14.47 5.23
N LEU A 313 6.54 -14.47 6.51
CA LEU A 313 7.63 -15.25 7.12
C LEU A 313 7.21 -15.68 8.54
N SER A 314 7.70 -16.82 9.05
CA SER A 314 7.51 -17.15 10.47
C SER A 314 8.37 -16.27 11.38
N ALA A 315 7.80 -15.83 12.50
CA ALA A 315 8.53 -15.06 13.51
C ALA A 315 9.77 -15.83 14.02
N GLY A 316 10.95 -15.22 13.90
CA GLY A 316 12.23 -15.78 14.34
C GLY A 316 12.96 -16.66 13.32
N SER A 317 12.53 -16.70 12.05
CA SER A 317 13.22 -17.45 10.98
C SER A 317 14.20 -16.57 10.17
N ASP A 318 15.43 -16.38 10.65
CA ASP A 318 16.46 -15.59 9.93
C ASP A 318 16.98 -16.27 8.62
N ARG A 319 16.52 -17.50 8.32
CA ARG A 319 16.99 -18.36 7.22
C ARG A 319 15.84 -19.06 6.51
N THR A 320 14.94 -18.26 5.95
CA THR A 320 13.66 -18.75 5.41
C THR A 320 13.83 -19.48 4.07
N ILE A 321 14.60 -18.90 3.14
CA ILE A 321 14.96 -19.57 1.88
C ILE A 321 16.27 -20.32 2.09
N SER A 322 16.20 -21.65 2.11
CA SER A 322 17.32 -22.52 2.41
C SER A 322 18.30 -22.62 1.23
N ASN A 323 17.78 -22.62 0.00
CA ASN A 323 18.57 -22.72 -1.21
C ASN A 323 17.78 -22.25 -2.44
N VAL A 324 18.47 -21.77 -3.47
CA VAL A 324 17.88 -21.44 -4.77
C VAL A 324 18.70 -22.10 -5.87
N ALA A 325 18.02 -22.80 -6.78
CA ALA A 325 18.63 -23.43 -7.95
C ALA A 325 18.01 -22.87 -9.23
N ILE A 326 18.83 -22.60 -10.25
CA ILE A 326 18.31 -22.21 -11.57
C ILE A 326 18.28 -23.40 -12.51
N LEU A 327 17.25 -23.45 -13.33
CA LEU A 327 17.06 -24.45 -14.38
C LEU A 327 17.54 -23.86 -15.69
N THR A 328 18.45 -24.54 -16.36
CA THR A 328 18.98 -24.08 -17.66
C THR A 328 18.30 -24.78 -18.83
N SER A 329 18.41 -24.21 -20.04
CA SER A 329 17.85 -24.79 -21.27
C SER A 329 18.37 -26.18 -21.61
N ASP A 330 19.51 -26.56 -21.04
CA ASP A 330 20.17 -27.85 -21.27
C ASP A 330 19.68 -28.92 -20.27
N GLY A 331 18.77 -28.57 -19.35
CA GLY A 331 18.28 -29.45 -18.29
C GLY A 331 19.23 -29.59 -17.09
N GLU A 332 20.22 -28.71 -16.95
CA GLU A 332 21.07 -28.66 -15.76
C GLU A 332 20.48 -27.78 -14.67
N ASP A 333 20.48 -28.29 -13.45
CA ASP A 333 20.11 -27.61 -12.21
C ASP A 333 21.37 -27.00 -11.56
N ILE A 334 21.53 -25.68 -11.65
CA ILE A 334 22.69 -24.98 -11.08
C ILE A 334 22.29 -24.35 -9.75
N GLN A 335 22.89 -24.83 -8.66
CA GLN A 335 22.68 -24.28 -7.33
C GLN A 335 23.34 -22.90 -7.20
N LEU A 336 22.56 -21.86 -6.93
CA LEU A 336 23.08 -20.52 -6.61
C LEU A 336 23.58 -20.44 -5.16
N GLY A 337 23.14 -21.37 -4.31
CA GLY A 337 23.49 -21.46 -2.90
C GLY A 337 22.38 -20.92 -2.00
N GLY A 338 22.72 -20.81 -0.71
CA GLY A 338 21.83 -20.41 0.37
C GLY A 338 22.49 -20.74 1.71
N PRO A 339 21.89 -20.36 2.85
CA PRO A 339 20.59 -19.70 3.00
C PRO A 339 20.63 -18.20 2.69
N TYR A 340 19.48 -17.64 2.30
CA TYR A 340 19.32 -16.19 2.09
C TYR A 340 18.55 -15.56 3.24
N HIS A 341 18.96 -14.34 3.61
CA HIS A 341 18.20 -13.50 4.53
C HIS A 341 17.08 -12.81 3.73
N THR A 342 15.84 -13.01 4.17
CA THR A 342 14.64 -12.52 3.50
C THR A 342 13.87 -11.59 4.43
N PHE A 343 13.25 -10.58 3.84
CA PHE A 343 12.31 -9.69 4.53
C PHE A 343 11.01 -9.67 3.73
N CYS A 344 9.90 -9.38 4.40
CA CYS A 344 8.57 -9.38 3.81
C CYS A 344 8.17 -8.02 3.20
N ASP A 345 8.97 -6.99 3.42
CA ASP A 345 8.78 -5.61 2.93
C ASP A 345 9.69 -5.25 1.74
N ILE A 346 10.74 -6.04 1.49
CA ILE A 346 11.66 -5.84 0.35
C ILE A 346 11.91 -7.12 -0.44
N PRO A 347 11.94 -7.06 -1.79
CA PRO A 347 12.18 -8.25 -2.60
C PRO A 347 13.63 -8.73 -2.49
N LEU A 348 13.82 -10.04 -2.29
CA LEU A 348 15.13 -10.67 -2.31
C LEU A 348 15.68 -10.68 -3.73
N THR A 349 16.75 -9.95 -4.00
CA THR A 349 17.42 -9.93 -5.31
C THR A 349 18.75 -10.68 -5.29
N ILE A 350 18.84 -11.75 -6.09
CA ILE A 350 19.99 -12.64 -6.21
C ILE A 350 20.67 -12.39 -7.56
N LYS A 351 21.99 -12.18 -7.55
CA LYS A 351 22.77 -12.09 -8.78
C LYS A 351 22.99 -13.47 -9.41
N VAL A 352 22.69 -13.58 -10.70
CA VAL A 352 22.81 -14.83 -11.46
C VAL A 352 23.99 -14.69 -12.42
N ASN A 353 25.09 -15.39 -12.14
CA ASN A 353 26.27 -15.36 -13.01
C ASN A 353 26.41 -16.63 -13.85
N VAL A 354 25.35 -16.98 -14.56
CA VAL A 354 25.32 -18.15 -15.45
C VAL A 354 25.33 -17.68 -16.90
N LYS A 355 26.19 -18.31 -17.72
CA LYS A 355 26.34 -17.98 -19.15
C LYS A 355 25.29 -18.67 -20.02
N LYS A 356 24.64 -19.71 -19.49
CA LYS A 356 23.58 -20.47 -20.15
C LYS A 356 22.25 -19.75 -20.03
N LYS A 357 21.31 -20.09 -20.92
CA LYS A 357 19.93 -19.58 -20.85
C LYS A 357 19.20 -20.26 -19.69
N VAL A 358 18.53 -19.46 -18.88
CA VAL A 358 17.70 -19.90 -17.75
C VAL A 358 16.28 -20.08 -18.25
N VAL A 359 15.67 -21.22 -17.92
CA VAL A 359 14.27 -21.57 -18.23
C VAL A 359 13.38 -21.56 -17.00
N GLY A 360 13.96 -21.66 -15.81
CA GLY A 360 13.20 -21.70 -14.56
C GLY A 360 14.09 -21.58 -13.32
N VAL A 361 13.46 -21.66 -12.16
CA VAL A 361 14.08 -21.61 -10.84
C VAL A 361 13.37 -22.55 -9.89
N LYS A 362 14.12 -23.18 -8.99
CA LYS A 362 13.63 -23.94 -7.85
C LYS A 362 14.02 -23.21 -6.57
N ILE A 363 13.03 -22.90 -5.75
CA ILE A 363 13.21 -22.24 -4.46
C ILE A 363 12.91 -23.27 -3.38
N TYR A 364 13.84 -23.43 -2.44
CA TYR A 364 13.73 -24.38 -1.35
C TYR A 364 13.56 -23.64 -0.02
N THR A 365 12.68 -24.15 0.83
CA THR A 365 12.41 -23.59 2.16
C THR A 365 12.11 -24.68 3.19
N PHE A 366 12.42 -24.40 4.45
CA PHE A 366 11.95 -25.18 5.60
C PHE A 366 10.91 -24.42 6.43
N ASP A 367 10.61 -23.18 6.07
CA ASP A 367 9.58 -22.40 6.74
C ASP A 367 8.23 -22.74 6.11
N GLU A 368 7.40 -23.42 6.88
CA GLU A 368 6.07 -23.87 6.49
C GLU A 368 5.10 -22.70 6.24
N LYS A 369 5.41 -21.50 6.77
CA LYS A 369 4.60 -20.29 6.60
C LYS A 369 5.22 -19.27 5.64
N LEU A 370 6.29 -19.61 4.92
CA LEU A 370 6.81 -18.71 3.90
C LEU A 370 5.72 -18.43 2.86
N GLU A 371 5.54 -17.17 2.49
CA GLU A 371 4.65 -16.79 1.39
C GLU A 371 5.44 -16.08 0.27
N LEU A 372 5.27 -16.58 -0.96
CA LEU A 372 5.90 -16.03 -2.16
C LEU A 372 4.83 -15.56 -3.16
N ASP A 373 4.89 -14.29 -3.56
CA ASP A 373 3.90 -13.68 -4.45
C ASP A 373 4.39 -13.66 -5.92
N ALA A 374 5.67 -13.35 -6.13
CA ALA A 374 6.19 -13.21 -7.48
C ALA A 374 7.68 -13.54 -7.57
N VAL A 375 8.08 -13.98 -8.76
CA VAL A 375 9.49 -14.16 -9.11
C VAL A 375 9.78 -13.53 -10.48
N LEU A 376 10.72 -12.59 -10.50
CA LEU A 376 11.15 -11.84 -11.68
C LEU A 376 12.55 -12.29 -12.12
N LEU A 377 12.69 -12.58 -13.41
CA LEU A 377 13.99 -12.83 -14.05
C LEU A 377 14.37 -11.63 -14.91
N LYS A 378 15.59 -11.12 -14.69
CA LYS A 378 16.18 -10.03 -15.49
C LYS A 378 17.35 -10.56 -16.31
N SER A 379 17.33 -10.32 -17.62
CA SER A 379 18.42 -10.71 -18.52
C SER A 379 19.65 -9.80 -18.38
N LYS A 380 20.75 -10.21 -19.00
CA LYS A 380 21.91 -9.33 -19.26
C LYS A 380 21.55 -8.22 -20.27
N CYS A 381 22.34 -7.14 -20.26
CA CYS A 381 22.18 -6.01 -21.18
C CYS A 381 22.22 -6.48 -22.64
N GLN A 382 21.55 -5.75 -23.52
CA GLN A 382 21.51 -6.01 -24.96
C GLN A 382 21.03 -7.43 -25.31
N ASP A 383 19.97 -7.90 -24.65
CA ASP A 383 19.39 -9.21 -24.94
C ASP A 383 18.87 -9.29 -26.39
N PRO A 384 19.05 -10.43 -27.09
CA PRO A 384 18.55 -10.62 -28.45
C PRO A 384 17.05 -10.36 -28.64
N LEU A 385 16.23 -10.48 -27.58
CA LEU A 385 14.81 -10.15 -27.62
C LEU A 385 14.57 -8.63 -27.69
N CYS A 386 15.38 -7.85 -26.97
CA CYS A 386 15.25 -6.39 -26.91
C CYS A 386 15.99 -5.66 -28.04
N THR A 387 17.09 -6.21 -28.57
CA THR A 387 17.87 -5.58 -29.65
C THR A 387 17.09 -5.38 -30.96
N LYS A 388 16.00 -6.13 -31.17
CA LYS A 388 15.12 -5.98 -32.33
C LYS A 388 14.09 -4.86 -32.17
N CYS A 389 13.95 -4.32 -30.96
CA CYS A 389 12.95 -3.32 -30.64
C CYS A 389 13.34 -1.95 -31.18
N LYS A 390 12.39 -1.25 -31.78
CA LYS A 390 12.58 0.10 -32.29
C LYS A 390 12.30 1.10 -31.17
N THR A 391 13.24 2.00 -30.93
CA THR A 391 13.08 3.06 -29.93
C THR A 391 12.05 4.09 -30.39
N LEU A 392 11.35 4.68 -29.41
CA LEU A 392 10.44 5.79 -29.66
C LEU A 392 11.20 7.03 -30.13
N LYS A 393 10.54 7.84 -30.97
CA LYS A 393 11.07 9.13 -31.43
C LYS A 393 10.34 10.26 -30.74
N TYR A 394 11.07 11.25 -30.27
CA TYR A 394 10.50 12.42 -29.63
C TYR A 394 10.62 13.63 -30.55
N LYS A 395 9.56 14.43 -30.63
CA LYS A 395 9.51 15.68 -31.37
C LYS A 395 9.31 16.82 -30.39
N ILE A 396 10.26 17.73 -30.36
CA ILE A 396 10.26 18.89 -29.49
C ILE A 396 9.77 20.08 -30.31
N VAL A 397 8.76 20.75 -29.79
CA VAL A 397 8.20 21.98 -30.33
C VAL A 397 8.56 23.10 -29.38
N ARG A 398 9.08 24.21 -29.91
CA ARG A 398 9.43 25.38 -29.12
C ARG A 398 8.75 26.62 -29.68
N GLU A 399 8.27 27.47 -28.79
CA GLU A 399 7.89 28.85 -29.12
C GLU A 399 8.75 29.83 -28.31
N PRO A 400 9.42 30.81 -28.94
CA PRO A 400 9.57 31.04 -30.39
C PRO A 400 10.29 29.87 -31.12
N PRO A 401 10.03 29.63 -32.41
CA PRO A 401 10.55 28.46 -33.12
C PRO A 401 12.08 28.42 -33.23
N PHE A 402 12.62 27.23 -33.48
CA PHE A 402 14.06 27.02 -33.75
C PHE A 402 14.47 27.64 -35.09
N GLN A 403 15.77 27.95 -35.25
CA GLN A 403 16.28 28.51 -36.50
C GLN A 403 16.12 27.55 -37.70
N GLU A 404 16.31 26.24 -37.47
CA GLU A 404 16.20 25.20 -38.51
C GLU A 404 14.78 24.65 -38.72
N GLY A 405 13.77 25.21 -38.05
CA GLY A 405 12.37 24.84 -38.26
C GLY A 405 11.51 24.87 -37.00
N ARG A 406 10.25 24.45 -37.12
CA ARG A 406 9.29 24.45 -35.99
C ARG A 406 9.50 23.31 -34.99
N THR A 407 10.17 22.23 -35.38
CA THR A 407 10.27 21.01 -34.57
C THR A 407 11.63 20.35 -34.70
N VAL A 408 12.21 19.91 -33.60
CA VAL A 408 13.42 19.08 -33.57
C VAL A 408 13.03 17.64 -33.23
N THR A 409 13.54 16.66 -33.98
CA THR A 409 13.32 15.24 -33.66
C THR A 409 14.53 14.68 -32.96
N VAL A 410 14.32 14.11 -31.78
CA VAL A 410 15.34 13.50 -30.93
C VAL A 410 15.03 12.00 -30.78
N THR A 411 16.06 11.17 -30.88
CA THR A 411 15.96 9.71 -30.72
C THR A 411 16.78 9.19 -29.54
N GLN A 412 17.03 10.06 -28.54
CA GLN A 412 17.88 9.75 -27.40
C GLN A 412 17.12 8.99 -26.32
N MET A 413 17.73 7.90 -25.83
CA MET A 413 17.20 7.09 -24.72
C MET A 413 17.16 7.88 -23.41
N GLU A 414 18.12 8.79 -23.20
CA GLU A 414 18.20 9.66 -22.01
C GLU A 414 17.05 10.67 -21.91
N ARG A 415 16.24 10.85 -22.98
CA ARG A 415 15.11 11.79 -23.03
C ARG A 415 15.46 13.21 -22.59
N THR A 416 16.68 13.64 -22.91
CA THR A 416 17.16 14.99 -22.68
C THR A 416 17.28 15.75 -24.00
N PHE A 417 17.18 17.07 -23.93
CA PHE A 417 17.48 17.95 -25.05
C PHE A 417 18.08 19.25 -24.54
N THR A 418 19.22 19.64 -25.11
CA THR A 418 19.87 20.92 -24.80
C THR A 418 19.65 21.92 -25.91
N ASP A 419 18.96 23.01 -25.58
CA ASP A 419 18.70 24.14 -26.45
C ASP A 419 19.80 25.20 -26.27
N TRP A 420 20.50 25.52 -27.35
CA TRP A 420 21.57 26.51 -27.42
C TRP A 420 21.12 27.84 -28.04
N GLU A 421 19.88 27.92 -28.53
CA GLU A 421 19.32 29.10 -29.18
C GLU A 421 18.49 29.94 -28.20
N VAL A 422 18.95 30.02 -26.95
CA VAL A 422 18.29 30.77 -25.88
C VAL A 422 18.95 32.12 -25.62
N ALA A 423 18.18 33.06 -25.06
CA ALA A 423 18.59 34.43 -24.84
C ALA A 423 18.08 34.88 -23.47
N PRO A 424 18.92 35.47 -22.59
CA PRO A 424 18.52 35.85 -21.24
C PRO A 424 17.30 36.76 -21.21
N GLY A 425 16.37 36.47 -20.30
CA GLY A 425 15.13 37.23 -20.10
C GLY A 425 14.03 36.97 -21.13
N ARG A 426 14.24 36.07 -22.10
CA ARG A 426 13.22 35.68 -23.07
C ARG A 426 12.40 34.48 -22.57
N VAL A 427 11.10 34.53 -22.82
CA VAL A 427 10.17 33.44 -22.54
C VAL A 427 10.24 32.41 -23.67
N TYR A 428 10.35 31.14 -23.30
CA TYR A 428 10.26 29.98 -24.17
C TYR A 428 9.13 29.06 -23.68
N SER A 429 8.44 28.41 -24.62
CA SER A 429 7.48 27.36 -24.35
C SER A 429 7.94 26.09 -25.04
N TYR A 430 8.16 25.02 -24.28
CA TYR A 430 8.56 23.71 -24.80
C TYR A 430 7.42 22.71 -24.67
N GLN A 431 7.18 21.96 -25.73
CA GLN A 431 6.25 20.84 -25.76
C GLN A 431 6.94 19.63 -26.38
N VAL A 432 6.63 18.45 -25.86
CA VAL A 432 7.14 17.18 -26.38
C VAL A 432 6.00 16.40 -27.02
N LYS A 433 6.33 15.64 -28.04
CA LYS A 433 5.43 14.73 -28.73
C LYS A 433 6.14 13.44 -29.03
N VAL A 434 5.55 12.30 -28.69
CA VAL A 434 6.09 10.97 -28.93
C VAL A 434 5.57 10.45 -30.28
N ALA A 435 6.45 9.82 -31.06
CA ALA A 435 6.12 9.14 -32.31
C ALA A 435 6.56 7.68 -32.23
N ALA A 436 5.62 6.78 -32.51
CA ALA A 436 5.80 5.34 -32.58
C ALA A 436 5.37 4.86 -33.98
N GLY A 437 6.33 4.60 -34.87
CA GLY A 437 6.05 4.22 -36.25
C GLY A 437 5.26 5.30 -37.00
N SER A 438 3.99 5.00 -37.32
CA SER A 438 3.07 5.91 -38.02
C SER A 438 2.12 6.68 -37.09
N THR A 439 2.07 6.33 -35.81
CA THR A 439 1.25 7.01 -34.80
C THR A 439 2.08 8.05 -34.05
N SER A 440 1.43 9.13 -33.63
CA SER A 440 2.08 10.22 -32.93
C SER A 440 1.14 10.79 -31.89
N SER A 441 1.66 11.03 -30.68
CA SER A 441 0.91 11.58 -29.55
C SER A 441 0.36 12.97 -29.82
N GLU A 442 -0.54 13.42 -28.96
CA GLU A 442 -0.81 14.84 -28.81
C GLU A 442 0.41 15.57 -28.21
N LEU A 443 0.42 16.89 -28.30
CA LEU A 443 1.46 17.69 -27.64
C LEU A 443 1.22 17.70 -26.14
N THR A 444 2.28 17.63 -25.36
CA THR A 444 2.20 17.80 -23.91
C THR A 444 1.66 19.18 -23.55
N PRO A 445 1.16 19.36 -22.31
CA PRO A 445 1.09 20.69 -21.71
C PRO A 445 2.41 21.44 -21.88
N PRO A 446 2.38 22.76 -22.15
CA PRO A 446 3.58 23.55 -22.38
C PRO A 446 4.37 23.80 -21.10
N LEU A 447 5.66 23.48 -21.11
CA LEU A 447 6.62 23.99 -20.13
C LEU A 447 6.95 25.44 -20.50
N VAL A 448 6.49 26.40 -19.70
CA VAL A 448 6.80 27.82 -19.87
C VAL A 448 8.01 28.17 -19.01
N TYR A 449 9.08 28.61 -19.65
CA TYR A 449 10.36 28.90 -19.00
C TYR A 449 10.91 30.25 -19.47
N VAL A 450 11.47 31.03 -18.54
CA VAL A 450 12.17 32.29 -18.85
C VAL A 450 13.66 32.04 -18.70
N HIS A 451 14.43 32.22 -19.78
CA HIS A 451 15.87 31.91 -19.73
C HIS A 451 16.61 32.79 -18.74
N GLY A 452 17.29 32.16 -17.79
CA GLY A 452 17.98 32.81 -16.68
C GLY A 452 17.13 33.05 -15.43
N ASN A 453 15.86 32.62 -15.41
CA ASN A 453 15.13 32.47 -14.16
C ASN A 453 15.57 31.17 -13.46
N PRO A 454 15.48 31.12 -12.12
CA PRO A 454 15.67 29.88 -11.38
C PRO A 454 14.55 28.89 -11.70
N PHE A 455 14.86 27.63 -11.47
CA PHE A 455 13.98 26.49 -11.70
C PHE A 455 14.27 25.44 -10.63
N CYS A 456 13.30 24.58 -10.36
CA CYS A 456 13.45 23.56 -9.34
C CYS A 456 14.53 22.52 -9.68
N GLY A 457 15.33 22.15 -8.69
CA GLY A 457 16.47 21.25 -8.81
C GLY A 457 17.76 21.96 -9.21
N ASP A 458 17.88 23.27 -9.01
CA ASP A 458 19.09 24.06 -9.32
C ASP A 458 19.99 24.33 -8.11
N GLU A 459 19.72 23.64 -7.00
CA GLU A 459 20.38 23.71 -5.70
C GLU A 459 20.17 25.05 -4.96
N ARG A 460 19.27 25.91 -5.44
CA ARG A 460 18.99 27.23 -4.84
C ARG A 460 17.52 27.37 -4.50
N VAL A 461 17.23 28.11 -3.43
CA VAL A 461 15.86 28.29 -2.95
C VAL A 461 15.43 29.74 -3.17
N GLU A 462 14.84 30.02 -4.34
CA GLU A 462 14.31 31.34 -4.66
C GLU A 462 12.88 31.55 -4.16
N ARG A 463 12.77 31.80 -2.84
CA ARG A 463 11.49 32.09 -2.15
C ARG A 463 10.62 33.18 -2.79
N LYS A 464 11.24 34.14 -3.48
CA LYS A 464 10.51 35.23 -4.18
C LYS A 464 9.71 34.73 -5.39
N LEU A 465 10.06 33.58 -5.94
CA LEU A 465 9.40 32.95 -7.08
C LEU A 465 8.52 31.77 -6.67
N GLY A 466 8.38 31.53 -5.36
CA GLY A 466 7.45 30.55 -4.80
C GLY A 466 8.08 29.23 -4.37
N GLU A 467 9.40 29.07 -4.49
CA GLU A 467 10.12 27.90 -4.01
C GLU A 467 10.22 27.89 -2.47
N GLU A 468 9.95 26.73 -1.88
CA GLU A 468 9.99 26.53 -0.44
C GLU A 468 11.21 25.70 0.01
N CYS A 469 11.70 24.87 -0.91
CA CYS A 469 12.87 24.01 -0.85
C CYS A 469 13.43 23.85 -2.28
N ASP A 470 14.65 23.33 -2.40
CA ASP A 470 15.30 22.85 -3.63
C ASP A 470 16.46 21.94 -3.19
N ASP A 471 16.33 20.64 -3.39
CA ASP A 471 17.30 19.62 -2.97
C ASP A 471 18.23 19.17 -4.12
N GLY A 472 18.27 19.94 -5.20
CA GLY A 472 19.12 19.68 -6.37
C GLY A 472 18.59 18.59 -7.31
N ASN A 473 17.34 18.14 -7.14
CA ASN A 473 16.75 17.16 -8.03
C ASN A 473 15.24 17.42 -8.30
N LEU A 474 14.58 16.49 -9.01
CA LEU A 474 13.15 16.58 -9.38
C LEU A 474 12.38 15.29 -9.01
N LEU A 475 12.93 14.52 -8.08
CA LEU A 475 12.27 13.37 -7.50
C LEU A 475 11.27 13.89 -6.46
N ASP A 476 10.15 13.20 -6.33
CA ASP A 476 9.23 13.42 -5.23
C ASP A 476 9.46 12.32 -4.19
N GLY A 477 9.10 12.57 -2.93
CA GLY A 477 9.21 11.63 -1.81
C GLY A 477 10.52 11.68 -1.04
N ASP A 478 11.45 12.57 -1.40
CA ASP A 478 12.67 12.88 -0.65
C ASP A 478 12.55 14.17 0.19
N GLY A 479 11.37 14.78 0.20
CA GLY A 479 11.00 15.93 1.03
C GLY A 479 10.90 17.24 0.27
N CYS A 480 11.44 17.33 -0.95
CA CYS A 480 11.24 18.47 -1.83
C CYS A 480 10.64 18.04 -3.17
N SER A 481 9.35 18.27 -3.34
CA SER A 481 8.66 17.90 -4.58
C SER A 481 9.28 18.57 -5.82
N ARG A 482 9.03 18.00 -7.01
CA ARG A 482 9.45 18.53 -8.32
C ARG A 482 8.97 19.96 -8.63
N LYS A 483 8.04 20.50 -7.83
CA LYS A 483 7.52 21.88 -7.90
C LYS A 483 8.19 22.81 -6.89
N CYS A 484 9.25 22.35 -6.23
CA CYS A 484 9.97 23.02 -5.15
C CYS A 484 9.06 23.42 -3.99
N LYS A 485 8.15 22.52 -3.65
CA LYS A 485 7.29 22.58 -2.46
C LYS A 485 7.76 21.55 -1.46
N LYS A 486 7.81 21.95 -0.19
CA LYS A 486 8.10 21.02 0.91
C LYS A 486 7.00 19.99 0.96
N GLU A 487 7.39 18.73 0.99
CA GLU A 487 6.45 17.62 1.11
C GLU A 487 5.96 17.49 2.55
N GLU A 488 4.79 16.90 2.74
CA GLU A 488 4.19 16.74 4.05
C GLU A 488 5.04 15.81 4.94
N ASN A 489 5.15 16.14 6.24
CA ASN A 489 6.00 15.46 7.22
C ASN A 489 7.52 15.59 6.98
N PHE A 490 7.94 16.36 5.98
CA PHE A 490 9.35 16.69 5.75
C PHE A 490 9.68 18.11 6.20
N TYR A 491 10.86 18.24 6.81
CA TYR A 491 11.44 19.50 7.17
C TYR A 491 12.71 19.72 6.36
N CYS A 492 12.65 20.70 5.46
CA CYS A 492 13.78 21.09 4.62
C CYS A 492 14.47 22.34 5.14
N ILE A 493 15.80 22.26 5.28
CA ILE A 493 16.67 23.36 5.69
C ILE A 493 17.88 23.52 4.79
N GLY A 494 18.39 24.74 4.71
CA GLY A 494 19.61 25.04 3.94
C GLY A 494 19.36 25.35 2.47
N GLU A 495 20.47 25.51 1.77
CA GLU A 495 20.57 25.77 0.33
C GLU A 495 21.90 25.12 -0.15
N PRO A 496 21.88 23.95 -0.83
CA PRO A 496 20.70 23.16 -1.19
C PRO A 496 19.93 22.65 0.04
N SER A 497 18.62 22.44 -0.14
CA SER A 497 17.72 21.95 0.88
C SER A 497 18.07 20.52 1.25
N LEU A 498 18.44 20.31 2.51
CA LEU A 498 18.47 18.99 3.12
C LEU A 498 17.10 18.76 3.77
N CYS A 499 16.35 17.81 3.23
CA CYS A 499 15.05 17.42 3.75
C CYS A 499 15.16 16.15 4.57
N TYR A 500 14.48 16.12 5.71
CA TYR A 500 14.37 14.95 6.57
C TYR A 500 12.95 14.86 7.13
N VAL A 501 12.51 13.65 7.46
CA VAL A 501 11.20 13.43 8.10
C VAL A 501 11.30 13.93 9.54
N TYR A 502 10.41 14.84 9.94
CA TYR A 502 10.35 15.36 11.31
C TYR A 502 9.34 14.57 12.16
N ASP A 503 8.10 14.41 11.66
CA ASP A 503 7.04 13.76 12.42
C ASP A 503 7.20 12.23 12.47
N GLY A 504 7.44 11.70 13.66
CA GLY A 504 7.67 10.29 13.97
C GLY A 504 9.13 9.87 14.05
N ASP A 505 10.09 10.80 14.06
CA ASP A 505 11.52 10.52 14.16
C ASP A 505 12.02 10.33 15.62
N GLY A 506 11.17 10.63 16.60
CA GLY A 506 11.45 10.50 18.03
C GLY A 506 12.23 11.67 18.65
N VAL A 507 12.45 12.77 17.94
CA VAL A 507 13.16 13.96 18.41
C VAL A 507 12.20 15.15 18.45
N CYS A 508 11.77 15.57 19.64
CA CYS A 508 10.92 16.75 19.77
C CYS A 508 11.67 18.06 19.46
N GLU A 509 11.41 18.61 18.29
CA GLU A 509 11.97 19.88 17.84
C GLU A 509 11.09 21.06 18.26
N GLU A 510 11.65 22.28 18.30
CA GLU A 510 10.92 23.43 18.84
C GLU A 510 9.67 23.78 18.02
N PHE A 511 9.71 23.55 16.71
CA PHE A 511 8.58 23.81 15.82
C PHE A 511 7.49 22.72 15.92
N GLU A 512 7.85 21.52 16.39
CA GLU A 512 6.95 20.39 16.54
C GLU A 512 6.15 20.40 17.85
N ARG A 513 6.61 21.14 18.87
CA ARG A 513 6.00 21.19 20.23
C ARG A 513 4.49 21.42 20.27
N ARG A 514 3.90 21.94 19.19
CA ARG A 514 2.47 22.21 19.07
C ARG A 514 1.75 21.36 18.02
N SER A 515 2.48 20.67 17.15
CA SER A 515 1.95 19.95 15.99
C SER A 515 2.18 18.44 16.05
N SER A 516 3.33 17.95 16.54
CA SER A 516 3.61 16.52 16.68
C SER A 516 3.33 16.06 18.12
N ILE A 517 2.24 15.31 18.31
CA ILE A 517 2.00 14.58 19.57
C ILE A 517 2.93 13.37 19.66
N ARG A 518 3.37 12.85 18.51
CA ARG A 518 4.13 11.62 18.39
C ARG A 518 5.55 11.76 18.94
N ASP A 519 6.20 12.90 18.66
CA ASP A 519 7.59 13.16 19.06
C ASP A 519 7.67 14.04 20.32
N CYS A 520 6.82 15.08 20.42
CA CYS A 520 6.81 16.01 21.54
C CYS A 520 5.86 15.67 22.69
N GLY A 521 4.99 14.68 22.51
CA GLY A 521 3.91 14.40 23.46
C GLY A 521 2.82 15.47 23.43
N PHE A 522 1.87 15.38 24.35
CA PHE A 522 0.80 16.37 24.44
C PHE A 522 1.36 17.73 24.88
N PRO A 523 0.90 18.84 24.30
CA PRO A 523 1.38 20.16 24.67
C PRO A 523 0.93 20.52 26.09
N THR A 524 1.87 20.64 27.02
CA THR A 524 1.62 21.13 28.39
C THR A 524 1.29 22.63 28.36
N PRO A 525 0.12 23.07 28.88
CA PRO A 525 -0.22 24.50 28.91
C PRO A 525 0.77 25.33 29.74
N GLU A 526 0.95 26.59 29.37
CA GLU A 526 1.88 27.49 30.06
C GLU A 526 1.50 27.66 31.53
N GLY A 527 2.44 27.39 32.44
CA GLY A 527 2.21 27.39 33.89
C GLY A 527 1.82 26.04 34.51
N PHE A 528 1.69 24.99 33.69
CA PHE A 528 1.49 23.60 34.13
C PHE A 528 2.75 22.77 33.88
N THR A 529 2.90 21.68 34.63
CA THR A 529 4.00 20.72 34.49
C THR A 529 3.43 19.32 34.49
N ASP A 530 3.80 18.53 33.48
CA ASP A 530 3.39 17.13 33.41
C ASP A 530 4.34 16.25 34.23
N GLU A 531 3.78 15.30 34.98
CA GLU A 531 4.54 14.32 35.74
C GLU A 531 4.10 12.91 35.39
N TRP A 532 5.07 12.00 35.31
CA TRP A 532 4.85 10.58 35.08
C TRP A 532 4.83 9.80 36.39
N ALA A 533 4.17 8.65 36.39
CA ALA A 533 4.19 7.74 37.53
C ALA A 533 5.64 7.31 37.81
N ALA A 534 6.13 7.62 39.01
CA ALA A 534 7.47 7.26 39.47
C ALA A 534 7.49 5.87 40.12
N GLN A 535 6.38 5.48 40.76
CA GLN A 535 6.23 4.18 41.41
C GLN A 535 4.85 3.60 41.13
N ALA A 536 4.77 2.28 40.99
CA ALA A 536 3.52 1.57 40.74
C ALA A 536 3.39 0.32 41.61
N PHE A 537 2.18 0.06 42.08
CA PHE A 537 1.78 -1.04 42.94
C PHE A 537 0.49 -1.64 42.40
N THR A 538 0.30 -2.94 42.55
CA THR A 538 -0.87 -3.62 42.01
C THR A 538 -1.39 -4.67 42.98
N SER A 539 -2.67 -4.99 42.83
CA SER A 539 -3.33 -6.13 43.47
C SER A 539 -2.69 -7.48 43.11
N HIS A 540 -2.10 -7.64 41.91
CA HIS A 540 -1.54 -8.90 41.42
C HIS A 540 -0.26 -8.67 40.60
N GLN A 541 0.82 -9.40 40.93
CA GLN A 541 2.12 -9.30 40.28
C GLN A 541 2.68 -10.70 39.97
N ASP A 542 3.04 -10.94 38.70
CA ASP A 542 3.68 -12.17 38.16
C ASP A 542 4.89 -11.73 37.30
N GLU A 543 5.88 -12.60 37.10
CA GLU A 543 7.03 -12.36 36.20
C GLU A 543 6.58 -12.08 34.76
N ARG A 544 5.44 -12.63 34.34
CA ARG A 544 4.84 -12.39 33.02
C ARG A 544 4.23 -10.99 32.87
N CYS A 545 3.98 -10.28 33.96
CA CYS A 545 3.20 -9.04 33.98
C CYS A 545 3.75 -8.04 35.01
N PRO A 546 4.94 -7.49 34.76
CA PRO A 546 5.63 -6.63 35.71
C PRO A 546 4.95 -5.26 35.82
N VAL A 547 4.54 -4.85 37.03
CA VAL A 547 3.91 -3.53 37.27
C VAL A 547 4.84 -2.33 36.96
N LYS A 548 6.15 -2.56 36.90
CA LYS A 548 7.16 -1.54 36.59
C LYS A 548 7.01 -0.94 35.19
N VAL A 549 6.32 -1.60 34.27
CA VAL A 549 6.09 -1.07 32.91
C VAL A 549 5.17 0.16 32.89
N VAL A 550 4.46 0.45 33.98
CA VAL A 550 3.58 1.63 34.10
C VAL A 550 4.32 2.85 34.64
N THR A 551 5.61 2.73 35.00
CA THR A 551 6.41 3.87 35.47
C THR A 551 7.17 4.52 34.32
N GLY A 552 7.21 5.85 34.30
CA GLY A 552 7.87 6.62 33.23
C GLY A 552 6.98 6.91 32.03
N HIS A 553 7.61 7.26 30.91
CA HIS A 553 6.93 7.61 29.67
C HIS A 553 6.37 6.35 28.99
N PRO A 554 5.16 6.40 28.40
CA PRO A 554 4.62 5.29 27.63
C PRO A 554 5.45 5.05 26.36
N ALA A 555 5.43 3.81 25.85
CA ALA A 555 6.04 3.51 24.56
C ALA A 555 5.20 4.14 23.43
N THR A 556 5.65 5.28 22.89
CA THR A 556 4.94 6.06 21.86
C THR A 556 4.80 5.34 20.51
N THR A 557 5.55 4.26 20.29
CA THR A 557 5.52 3.44 19.07
C THR A 557 4.42 2.37 19.06
N LYS A 558 3.59 2.28 20.11
CA LYS A 558 2.58 1.23 20.25
C LYS A 558 1.17 1.81 20.21
N VAL A 559 0.32 1.23 19.35
CA VAL A 559 -1.09 1.59 19.18
C VAL A 559 -1.96 0.67 20.05
N CYS A 560 -3.10 1.19 20.52
CA CYS A 560 -4.07 0.42 21.31
C CYS A 560 -4.68 -0.69 20.45
N GLN A 561 -4.70 -1.93 20.94
CA GLN A 561 -5.25 -3.09 20.22
C GLN A 561 -6.60 -3.54 20.77
N THR A 562 -7.54 -3.87 19.88
CA THR A 562 -8.89 -4.36 20.25
C THR A 562 -8.90 -5.80 20.75
N GLU A 563 -7.86 -6.60 20.46
CA GLU A 563 -7.71 -7.97 20.97
C GLU A 563 -6.52 -8.08 21.94
N PHE A 564 -6.71 -8.85 23.00
CA PHE A 564 -5.59 -9.32 23.81
C PHE A 564 -4.87 -10.44 23.04
N LEU A 565 -3.87 -10.09 22.24
CA LEU A 565 -2.99 -11.05 21.57
C LEU A 565 -1.90 -11.57 22.54
N ASP A 566 -1.52 -12.82 22.29
CA ASP A 566 -0.81 -13.78 23.13
C ASP A 566 0.36 -13.23 23.99
N VAL A 567 0.55 -13.77 25.19
CA VAL A 567 1.61 -13.39 26.16
C VAL A 567 3.03 -13.70 25.64
N ASN A 568 3.13 -14.46 24.56
CA ASN A 568 4.38 -14.70 23.83
C ASN A 568 4.79 -13.53 22.93
N ASP A 569 3.89 -12.57 22.69
CA ASP A 569 4.15 -11.38 21.89
C ASP A 569 4.40 -10.16 22.78
N GLY A 570 5.22 -9.22 22.32
CA GLY A 570 5.95 -8.23 23.14
C GLY A 570 5.15 -7.26 24.03
N LEU A 571 3.82 -7.37 24.19
CA LEU A 571 2.96 -6.44 24.95
C LEU A 571 3.27 -6.38 26.45
N SER A 572 3.65 -7.51 27.08
CA SER A 572 4.02 -7.57 28.50
C SER A 572 5.26 -6.72 28.86
N GLN A 573 6.03 -6.30 27.86
CA GLN A 573 7.18 -5.42 28.02
C GLN A 573 6.78 -3.93 28.08
N TYR A 574 5.60 -3.57 27.56
CA TYR A 574 5.18 -2.17 27.37
C TYR A 574 3.91 -1.78 28.13
N ALA A 575 3.11 -2.75 28.59
CA ALA A 575 1.85 -2.47 29.30
C ALA A 575 1.58 -3.48 30.43
N TRP A 576 0.94 -3.00 31.49
CA TRP A 576 0.50 -3.85 32.61
C TRP A 576 -0.94 -4.31 32.40
N PHE A 577 -1.18 -5.58 32.67
CA PHE A 577 -2.52 -6.18 32.71
C PHE A 577 -2.63 -7.15 33.89
N PRO A 578 -3.85 -7.38 34.41
CA PRO A 578 -4.07 -8.28 35.55
C PRO A 578 -3.98 -9.75 35.13
N CYS A 579 -2.87 -10.41 35.49
CA CYS A 579 -2.55 -11.78 35.08
C CYS A 579 -3.11 -12.83 36.03
N THR A 580 -4.42 -12.79 36.28
CA THR A 580 -5.09 -13.78 37.13
C THR A 580 -5.34 -15.08 36.36
N VAL A 581 -4.91 -16.21 36.92
CA VAL A 581 -5.17 -17.56 36.38
C VAL A 581 -6.62 -17.95 36.72
N PRO A 582 -7.48 -18.48 35.80
CA PRO A 582 -7.17 -19.17 34.56
C PRO A 582 -7.85 -18.56 33.32
N PHE A 583 -7.11 -17.81 32.49
CA PHE A 583 -7.34 -17.81 31.04
C PHE A 583 -6.55 -18.93 30.32
N TYR A 584 -5.69 -19.64 31.05
CA TYR A 584 -4.76 -20.63 30.51
C TYR A 584 -4.85 -21.98 31.22
N THR A 585 -5.97 -22.68 31.07
CA THR A 585 -6.04 -24.15 30.96
C THR A 585 -7.37 -24.51 30.31
N VAL A 586 -7.55 -24.13 29.05
CA VAL A 586 -8.48 -24.84 28.17
C VAL A 586 -7.66 -25.26 26.97
N SER A 587 -6.99 -26.41 27.08
CA SER A 587 -6.84 -27.23 25.89
C SER A 587 -8.26 -27.47 25.36
N ALA A 588 -8.44 -27.36 24.04
CA ALA A 588 -9.75 -27.44 23.37
C ALA A 588 -10.40 -28.85 23.41
N TRP A 589 -10.34 -29.57 24.54
CA TRP A 589 -10.64 -31.00 24.65
C TRP A 589 -11.41 -31.40 25.92
N ASP A 590 -12.21 -30.53 26.52
CA ASP A 590 -13.13 -30.98 27.60
C ASP A 590 -14.53 -30.37 27.49
N PHE A 591 -15.29 -30.87 26.51
CA PHE A 591 -16.65 -30.45 26.17
C PHE A 591 -17.75 -31.07 27.05
N ASN A 592 -17.55 -31.31 28.34
CA ASN A 592 -18.62 -31.87 29.20
C ASN A 592 -18.53 -31.51 30.69
N LYS A 593 -18.40 -30.20 30.99
CA LYS A 593 -18.80 -29.70 32.30
C LYS A 593 -19.49 -28.34 32.19
N HIS A 594 -20.80 -28.38 31.96
CA HIS A 594 -21.68 -27.31 32.43
C HIS A 594 -21.73 -27.37 33.96
N ASP A 595 -21.69 -26.19 34.58
CA ASP A 595 -21.83 -25.95 36.02
C ASP A 595 -20.62 -26.31 36.91
N SER A 596 -19.67 -25.39 37.02
CA SER A 596 -19.25 -24.85 38.33
C SER A 596 -18.24 -23.73 38.13
N TYR A 597 -18.59 -22.47 38.41
CA TYR A 597 -17.72 -21.46 39.05
C TYR A 597 -18.51 -20.14 39.24
N HIS A 598 -19.70 -20.24 39.82
CA HIS A 598 -20.18 -19.20 40.73
C HIS A 598 -20.01 -19.76 42.14
N ASN A 599 -18.85 -19.48 42.76
CA ASN A 599 -18.77 -19.50 44.21
C ASN A 599 -18.03 -18.25 44.66
N SER A 600 -18.81 -17.41 45.32
CA SER A 600 -18.43 -16.25 46.09
C SER A 600 -17.33 -16.59 47.11
N ASP A 601 -16.21 -15.90 47.05
CA ASP A 601 -15.75 -15.04 48.15
C ASP A 601 -14.52 -14.25 47.69
N ALA A 602 -14.60 -12.93 47.87
CA ALA A 602 -13.76 -11.87 47.30
C ALA A 602 -13.94 -11.64 45.78
N GLU A 603 -14.80 -10.68 45.43
CA GLU A 603 -14.45 -9.74 44.37
C GLU A 603 -13.08 -9.15 44.72
N ASN A 604 -11.98 -9.79 44.30
CA ASN A 604 -10.70 -9.14 44.27
C ASN A 604 -10.82 -8.03 43.22
N LYS A 605 -11.25 -6.85 43.65
CA LYS A 605 -11.19 -5.63 42.85
C LYS A 605 -9.75 -5.48 42.40
N LEU A 606 -9.49 -5.80 41.14
CA LEU A 606 -8.19 -5.62 40.52
C LEU A 606 -7.88 -4.13 40.57
N TRP A 607 -6.79 -3.76 41.24
CA TRP A 607 -6.39 -2.37 41.39
C TRP A 607 -4.93 -2.19 40.99
N LEU A 608 -4.67 -1.01 40.42
CA LEU A 608 -3.36 -0.48 40.09
C LEU A 608 -3.27 0.89 40.79
N LYS A 609 -2.21 1.08 41.57
CA LYS A 609 -1.93 2.31 42.31
C LYS A 609 -0.60 2.85 41.84
N VAL A 610 -0.57 4.11 41.44
CA VAL A 610 0.64 4.82 41.05
C VAL A 610 0.92 5.98 41.98
N SER A 611 2.20 6.34 42.11
CA SER A 611 2.68 7.47 42.90
C SER A 611 3.57 8.36 42.02
N PHE A 612 3.54 9.67 42.30
CA PHE A 612 4.31 10.70 41.61
C PHE A 612 5.39 11.25 42.55
N ASP A 613 6.49 11.75 41.99
CA ASP A 613 7.62 12.26 42.78
C ASP A 613 7.29 13.58 43.48
N HIS A 614 6.49 14.46 42.86
CA HIS A 614 6.07 15.71 43.49
C HIS A 614 4.55 15.74 43.70
N PRO A 615 4.07 15.75 44.96
CA PRO A 615 2.65 15.88 45.22
C PRO A 615 2.15 17.27 44.79
N GLY A 616 1.18 17.31 43.87
CA GLY A 616 0.59 18.53 43.33
C GLY A 616 -0.94 18.46 43.24
N VAL A 617 -1.56 19.58 42.89
CA VAL A 617 -3.01 19.62 42.59
C VAL A 617 -3.18 19.25 41.11
N ALA A 618 -3.70 18.05 40.85
CA ALA A 618 -3.91 17.57 39.50
C ALA A 618 -5.02 18.37 38.80
N SER A 619 -4.70 19.01 37.67
CA SER A 619 -5.70 19.64 36.81
C SER A 619 -6.32 18.65 35.81
N SER A 620 -5.57 17.64 35.39
CA SER A 620 -6.01 16.59 34.47
C SER A 620 -5.19 15.32 34.71
N ILE A 621 -5.77 14.16 34.38
CA ILE A 621 -5.07 12.87 34.39
C ILE A 621 -5.19 12.27 33.00
N LEU A 622 -4.06 11.83 32.46
CA LEU A 622 -3.97 11.09 31.21
C LEU A 622 -3.70 9.62 31.52
N ILE A 623 -4.51 8.72 30.96
CA ILE A 623 -4.36 7.27 31.10
C ILE A 623 -4.19 6.70 29.68
N TYR A 624 -3.03 6.09 29.43
CA TYR A 624 -2.74 5.42 28.15
C TYR A 624 -3.24 3.98 28.23
N LEU A 625 -4.15 3.62 27.33
CA LEU A 625 -4.69 2.27 27.22
C LEU A 625 -4.02 1.57 26.05
N SER A 626 -3.44 0.39 26.32
CA SER A 626 -2.83 -0.45 25.28
C SER A 626 -3.80 -1.46 24.68
N ALA A 627 -4.90 -1.78 25.38
CA ALA A 627 -5.97 -2.62 24.90
C ALA A 627 -7.29 -2.28 25.58
N ASP A 628 -8.41 -2.53 24.91
CA ASP A 628 -9.75 -2.31 25.46
C ASP A 628 -10.31 -3.51 26.25
N GLY A 629 -9.59 -4.64 26.23
CA GLY A 629 -9.91 -5.84 26.99
C GLY A 629 -11.11 -6.63 26.45
N THR A 630 -11.53 -6.37 25.21
CA THR A 630 -12.56 -7.17 24.54
C THR A 630 -11.98 -8.49 24.01
N THR A 631 -12.79 -9.55 23.98
CA THR A 631 -12.39 -10.85 23.41
C THR A 631 -13.47 -11.35 22.46
N LEU A 632 -13.12 -12.22 21.51
CA LEU A 632 -14.06 -12.81 20.53
C LEU A 632 -15.33 -13.44 21.15
N TYR A 633 -15.26 -13.84 22.43
CA TYR A 633 -16.34 -14.53 23.14
C TYR A 633 -17.05 -13.67 24.20
N ASP A 634 -16.49 -12.53 24.60
CA ASP A 634 -17.06 -11.61 25.60
C ASP A 634 -17.12 -10.18 25.04
N GLN A 635 -18.32 -9.79 24.57
CA GLN A 635 -18.62 -8.45 24.09
C GLN A 635 -19.01 -7.47 25.22
N GLN A 636 -18.92 -7.86 26.50
CA GLN A 636 -19.22 -6.94 27.60
C GLN A 636 -18.09 -5.93 27.83
N ARG A 637 -18.42 -4.65 27.67
CA ARG A 637 -17.53 -3.53 28.03
C ARG A 637 -17.20 -3.54 29.51
N LYS A 638 -15.91 -3.64 29.84
CA LYS A 638 -15.42 -3.51 31.22
C LYS A 638 -15.31 -2.03 31.59
N SER A 639 -15.47 -1.71 32.87
CA SER A 639 -15.37 -0.33 33.38
C SER A 639 -14.29 -0.22 34.45
N MET A 640 -13.55 0.88 34.45
CA MET A 640 -12.56 1.23 35.48
C MET A 640 -13.05 2.38 36.35
N THR A 641 -12.68 2.39 37.62
CA THR A 641 -12.93 3.53 38.52
C THR A 641 -11.60 4.19 38.85
N VAL A 642 -11.50 5.51 38.66
CA VAL A 642 -10.27 6.25 38.93
C VAL A 642 -10.43 7.03 40.24
N GLN A 643 -9.42 6.91 41.10
CA GLN A 643 -9.36 7.60 42.40
C GLN A 643 -8.03 8.32 42.54
N LEU A 644 -8.07 9.55 43.02
CA LEU A 644 -6.91 10.32 43.45
C LEU A 644 -6.69 10.16 44.94
N ILE A 645 -5.45 9.97 45.36
CA ILE A 645 -5.09 9.85 46.78
C ILE A 645 -4.32 11.12 47.16
N ASP A 646 -4.84 11.88 48.10
CA ASP A 646 -4.16 13.09 48.57
C ASP A 646 -3.00 12.77 49.54
N THR A 647 -2.22 13.79 49.89
CA THR A 647 -1.08 13.67 50.81
C THR A 647 -1.48 13.29 52.24
N SER A 648 -2.76 13.39 52.60
CA SER A 648 -3.31 12.92 53.87
C SER A 648 -3.82 11.47 53.81
N GLY A 649 -3.73 10.84 52.64
CA GLY A 649 -4.16 9.46 52.40
C GLY A 649 -5.67 9.32 52.15
N HIS A 650 -6.37 10.42 51.86
CA HIS A 650 -7.79 10.40 51.54
C HIS A 650 -8.02 10.14 50.05
N ASN A 651 -8.99 9.27 49.73
CA ASN A 651 -9.32 8.91 48.34
C ASN A 651 -10.45 9.81 47.82
N HIS A 652 -10.20 10.52 46.73
CA HIS A 652 -11.16 11.32 45.98
C HIS A 652 -11.53 10.58 44.70
N THR A 653 -12.79 10.21 44.53
CA THR A 653 -13.23 9.43 43.35
C THR A 653 -13.61 10.36 42.20
N LEU A 654 -13.04 10.14 41.02
CA LEU A 654 -13.31 10.95 39.82
C LEU A 654 -14.51 10.43 39.02
N GLY A 655 -14.86 9.16 39.16
CA GLY A 655 -16.01 8.54 38.50
C GLY A 655 -15.71 7.12 38.01
N MET A 656 -16.73 6.50 37.42
CA MET A 656 -16.63 5.21 36.73
C MET A 656 -16.59 5.46 35.22
N TYR A 657 -15.57 4.92 34.56
CA TYR A 657 -15.26 5.15 33.15
C TYR A 657 -15.28 3.82 32.40
N ALA A 658 -16.00 3.77 31.28
CA ALA A 658 -15.91 2.66 30.33
C ALA A 658 -15.09 3.13 29.14
N PRO A 659 -13.92 2.51 28.84
CA PRO A 659 -13.17 2.85 27.64
C PRO A 659 -14.03 2.59 26.40
N THR A 660 -14.04 3.53 25.45
CA THR A 660 -14.88 3.49 24.24
C THR A 660 -14.33 2.60 23.13
N GLY A 661 -13.50 1.61 23.47
CA GLY A 661 -12.70 0.81 22.52
C GLY A 661 -11.39 1.52 22.15
N CYS A 662 -10.46 0.79 21.51
CA CYS A 662 -9.17 1.35 21.06
C CYS A 662 -9.26 2.42 19.95
N GLN A 663 -10.46 2.74 19.47
CA GLN A 663 -10.71 3.74 18.41
C GLN A 663 -10.58 5.22 18.86
N ALA A 664 -9.96 5.47 20.01
CA ALA A 664 -9.83 6.82 20.54
C ALA A 664 -8.61 6.92 21.48
N ALA A 665 -7.40 7.01 20.92
CA ALA A 665 -6.35 7.79 21.56
C ALA A 665 -6.68 9.30 21.48
N THR A 666 -7.91 9.68 21.83
CA THR A 666 -8.30 11.07 22.03
C THR A 666 -8.42 11.29 23.52
N SER A 667 -7.45 12.04 24.04
CA SER A 667 -7.56 12.91 25.21
C SER A 667 -9.03 13.21 25.56
N ASN A 668 -9.55 12.55 26.59
CA ASN A 668 -10.65 13.15 27.34
C ASN A 668 -10.00 14.27 28.16
N ARG A 669 -10.07 15.51 27.65
CA ARG A 669 -9.79 16.70 28.46
C ARG A 669 -10.82 16.76 29.58
N PHE A 670 -10.42 16.35 30.78
CA PHE A 670 -11.14 16.66 32.00
C PHE A 670 -10.77 18.09 32.38
N LEU A 671 -11.58 19.06 31.96
CA LEU A 671 -11.61 20.38 32.62
C LEU A 671 -12.63 20.29 33.78
N PRO A 672 -12.38 20.97 34.92
CA PRO A 672 -13.25 20.94 36.08
C PRO A 672 -14.68 21.47 35.82
#